data_AF-A0A7C2BRR0-F1
#
_entry.id   AF-A0A7C2BRR0-F1
#
_cell.length_a   1.000
_cell.length_b   1.000
_cell.length_c   1.000
_cell.angle_alpha   90.00
_cell.angle_beta   90.00
_cell.angle_gamma   90.00
#
_symmetry.space_group_name_H-M   'P 1'
#
loop_
_entity.id
_entity.type
_entity.pdbx_description
1 polymer ?
#
loop_
_entity_poly.entity_id
_entity_poly.type
_entity_poly.pdbx_seq_one_letter_code
_entity_poly.pdbx_strand_id
1 'polypeptide(L)'
;MNLTKKVFVKKVILFALVLIAASEISAAMSDYTFSCWQNGWRKNANDQSADLFAIETSQYGFVLDMDDFSNVQFGLLNNTVSYEQALEHKAEKLKKIPSARFLIEIDVDGVKYRAKTCQAGLDKGVKRLSNARMWESGRYVQHYDFLGLDLRSLKGEKLDCDATLDLVAWPDSLTFNLRVTPASDLKNASMRLGLKSRSGNWSQTEKVQGLWKKDDSRSVTLTCNIPSVSNDTSAKITVNSNDGQNLPVTFDKSKNCYVASVKELKRKWKKGYTDIRDYDEFKITVNGSGKKEAIPFLLDMRPPANITGLCPMLCDEDGRPTGVPVQLSKNWHYKAMGSYLMAYTMLPAEKNATYILRIAYGFYGELPSASHAQLSLVGYGKDGVSGNNGRWDQLAIGCWGETICFDMDMSCVDIAITDIRMLMARNGLRGRKWKWTDAGWGGDWLNIKDDNQKKYFMNGIKTAYLSHGPCLTDVKHEGYYGMNKEIDFKARIQTLRTDDYSRSFQKFSYEFTQDVSAEKIWLFKLGRTHRHTTPKLVYGNIDGLIKQHDVPDDLKDNQIFLKNTKLTGPGPWWVALTGAKKSSGKDWGTGYKALIVRGYKIVAGGNTYTNPTIRGPVFKSSPNNIDIELLPPDGVTDFKKGDSIELDLELITLHRTADDYYGPNEAYRKHLTGNPNSWKTSHREAEGNDLKVSVTGGKVLNNYPVAIQADSPEVTVMIKGGVGAVPISFEGLKSASGYNLYQLVNGKRIKLDQSVHGNDFWQTDYDALADSYKITYNVPLDDLKESKWILTRN
;
A
#
# COMPACT_ATOMS: atom_id res chain seq x y z
N MET A 1 19.82 16.49 62.02
CA MET A 1 18.87 16.94 60.98
C MET A 1 19.58 16.90 59.63
N ASN A 2 19.68 15.81 58.87
CA ASN A 2 18.76 14.70 58.55
C ASN A 2 17.41 15.15 57.97
N LEU A 3 17.20 14.72 56.70
CA LEU A 3 16.03 14.85 55.82
C LEU A 3 15.72 16.23 55.21
N THR A 4 16.51 16.69 54.21
CA THR A 4 15.96 17.60 53.17
C THR A 4 16.79 17.77 51.88
N LYS A 5 17.85 17.01 51.63
CA LYS A 5 18.66 17.12 50.39
C LYS A 5 18.63 15.91 49.45
N LYS A 6 17.72 14.94 49.64
CA LYS A 6 17.57 13.75 48.77
C LYS A 6 16.31 13.71 47.90
N VAL A 7 15.46 14.75 47.92
CA VAL A 7 14.18 14.77 47.17
C VAL A 7 14.25 15.67 45.91
N PHE A 8 15.22 16.59 45.81
CA PHE A 8 15.32 17.51 44.67
C PHE A 8 16.17 17.00 43.49
N VAL A 9 16.99 15.96 43.69
CA VAL A 9 17.81 15.36 42.61
C VAL A 9 17.08 14.20 41.89
N LYS A 10 15.95 13.71 42.42
CA LYS A 10 15.16 12.64 41.79
C LYS A 10 14.03 13.11 40.85
N LYS A 11 13.67 14.40 40.85
CA LYS A 11 12.64 14.95 39.93
C LYS A 11 13.19 15.59 38.66
N VAL A 12 14.47 15.98 38.64
CA VAL A 12 15.13 16.53 37.43
C VAL A 12 15.63 15.40 36.51
N ILE A 13 15.88 14.20 37.04
CA ILE A 13 16.33 13.04 36.25
C ILE A 13 15.16 12.37 35.49
N LEU A 14 13.92 12.48 35.97
CA LEU A 14 12.75 11.86 35.30
C LEU A 14 12.24 12.68 34.10
N PHE A 15 12.49 14.00 34.06
CA PHE A 15 12.12 14.85 32.92
C PHE A 15 13.17 14.83 31.81
N ALA A 16 14.45 14.55 32.14
CA ALA A 16 15.51 14.36 31.15
C ALA A 16 15.42 13.00 30.44
N LEU A 17 14.86 11.96 31.08
CA LEU A 17 14.67 10.63 30.47
C LEU A 17 13.58 10.59 29.37
N VAL A 18 12.61 11.51 29.40
CA VAL A 18 11.53 11.58 28.39
C VAL A 18 11.93 12.41 27.16
N LEU A 19 12.82 13.40 27.33
CA LEU A 19 13.34 14.22 26.22
C LEU A 19 14.49 13.55 25.45
N ILE A 20 15.19 12.58 26.04
CA ILE A 20 16.32 11.90 25.38
C ILE A 20 15.85 10.71 24.52
N ALA A 21 14.79 10.01 24.92
CA ALA A 21 14.18 8.91 24.15
C ALA A 21 13.57 9.35 22.81
N ALA A 22 13.20 10.63 22.67
CA ALA A 22 12.65 11.20 21.43
C ALA A 22 13.68 11.22 20.28
N SER A 23 14.97 11.37 20.59
CA SER A 23 16.01 11.56 19.55
C SER A 23 16.45 10.29 18.82
N GLU A 24 16.30 9.11 19.44
CA GLU A 24 16.75 7.80 18.88
C GLU A 24 15.73 7.22 17.90
N ILE A 25 14.47 7.38 18.27
CA ILE A 25 13.28 6.97 17.53
C ILE A 25 13.19 7.77 16.20
N SER A 26 13.59 9.05 16.23
CA SER A 26 13.50 9.96 15.08
C SER A 26 14.27 9.49 13.83
N ALA A 27 15.45 8.87 13.94
CA ALA A 27 16.24 8.46 12.76
C ALA A 27 15.65 7.21 12.08
N ALA A 28 15.35 6.16 12.85
CA ALA A 28 14.64 4.96 12.36
C ALA A 28 13.30 5.31 11.71
N MET A 29 12.67 6.37 12.20
CA MET A 29 11.36 6.82 11.78
C MET A 29 11.36 7.94 10.74
N SER A 30 12.50 8.50 10.35
CA SER A 30 12.58 9.48 9.25
C SER A 30 12.95 8.85 7.92
N ASP A 31 13.62 7.70 7.94
CA ASP A 31 14.16 7.06 6.75
C ASP A 31 13.09 6.50 5.80
N TYR A 32 13.43 6.54 4.51
CA TYR A 32 12.61 6.01 3.43
C TYR A 32 13.40 5.72 2.15
N THR A 33 12.77 4.92 1.29
CA THR A 33 13.18 4.61 -0.08
C THR A 33 11.93 4.51 -0.96
N PHE A 34 11.88 5.28 -2.03
CA PHE A 34 10.90 5.16 -3.11
C PHE A 34 11.56 4.58 -4.36
N SER A 35 10.82 3.77 -5.11
CA SER A 35 11.09 3.51 -6.52
C SER A 35 9.96 4.06 -7.37
N CYS A 36 10.25 4.38 -8.64
CA CYS A 36 9.23 4.69 -9.63
C CYS A 36 9.77 4.47 -11.06
N TRP A 37 8.87 4.23 -12.00
CA TRP A 37 9.14 4.35 -13.44
C TRP A 37 8.84 5.79 -13.88
N GLN A 38 9.85 6.57 -14.24
CA GLN A 38 9.65 8.01 -14.51
C GLN A 38 8.71 8.28 -15.68
N ASN A 39 8.71 7.41 -16.69
CA ASN A 39 7.83 7.44 -17.86
C ASN A 39 6.66 6.45 -17.75
N GLY A 40 6.52 5.74 -16.63
CA GLY A 40 5.46 4.76 -16.39
C GLY A 40 5.69 3.41 -17.09
N TRP A 41 5.07 2.35 -16.55
CA TRP A 41 5.20 1.02 -17.14
C TRP A 41 4.54 0.93 -18.52
N ARG A 42 3.47 1.69 -18.75
CA ARG A 42 2.82 1.86 -20.06
C ARG A 42 3.16 3.23 -20.60
N LYS A 43 3.75 3.28 -21.80
CA LYS A 43 4.01 4.55 -22.48
C LYS A 43 2.73 5.19 -22.97
N ASN A 44 2.68 6.50 -22.88
CA ASN A 44 1.75 7.32 -23.65
C ASN A 44 2.11 7.23 -25.14
N ALA A 45 1.15 7.39 -26.05
CA ALA A 45 1.28 6.91 -27.44
C ALA A 45 2.49 7.46 -28.23
N ASN A 46 2.88 8.71 -27.95
CA ASN A 46 3.98 9.39 -28.63
C ASN A 46 5.28 9.43 -27.81
N ASP A 47 5.31 8.76 -26.66
CA ASP A 47 6.48 8.77 -25.79
C ASP A 47 7.55 7.78 -26.32
N GLN A 48 8.64 8.33 -26.82
CA GLN A 48 9.83 7.60 -27.30
C GLN A 48 11.01 7.71 -26.33
N SER A 49 10.82 8.30 -25.14
CA SER A 49 11.87 8.44 -24.13
C SER A 49 12.38 7.08 -23.66
N ALA A 50 13.63 7.02 -23.19
CA ALA A 50 14.16 5.80 -22.58
C ALA A 50 13.32 5.37 -21.37
N ASP A 51 13.26 4.07 -21.11
CA ASP A 51 12.62 3.55 -19.89
C ASP A 51 13.54 3.80 -18.70
N LEU A 52 13.13 4.70 -17.80
CA LEU A 52 13.95 5.15 -16.68
C LEU A 52 13.43 4.56 -15.37
N PHE A 53 14.20 3.63 -14.81
CA PHE A 53 14.01 3.13 -13.46
C PHE A 53 14.69 4.08 -12.47
N ALA A 54 13.95 4.52 -11.46
CA ALA A 54 14.40 5.53 -10.52
C ALA A 54 14.24 5.07 -9.06
N ILE A 55 15.23 5.38 -8.23
CA ILE A 55 15.22 5.23 -6.78
C ILE A 55 15.53 6.58 -6.14
N GLU A 56 14.71 6.96 -5.16
CA GLU A 56 14.95 8.10 -4.29
C GLU A 56 14.93 7.64 -2.84
N THR A 57 15.94 8.00 -2.06
CA THR A 57 16.00 7.72 -0.62
C THR A 57 16.11 9.00 0.20
N SER A 58 16.13 8.86 1.53
CA SER A 58 16.47 9.95 2.44
C SER A 58 17.93 10.43 2.28
N GLN A 59 18.81 9.66 1.61
CA GLN A 59 20.25 9.95 1.52
C GLN A 59 20.78 10.08 0.09
N TYR A 60 20.21 9.36 -0.90
CA TYR A 60 20.74 9.32 -2.26
C TYR A 60 19.65 9.11 -3.32
N GLY A 61 20.01 9.40 -4.57
CA GLY A 61 19.19 9.12 -5.75
C GLY A 61 19.97 8.26 -6.74
N PHE A 62 19.27 7.36 -7.43
CA PHE A 62 19.80 6.51 -8.48
C PHE A 62 18.81 6.46 -9.65
N VAL A 63 19.30 6.61 -10.87
CA VAL A 63 18.50 6.44 -12.09
C VAL A 63 19.26 5.53 -13.05
N LEU A 64 18.56 4.51 -13.54
CA LEU A 64 19.02 3.53 -14.51
C LEU A 64 18.18 3.65 -15.77
N ASP A 65 18.84 3.95 -16.88
CA ASP A 65 18.28 3.84 -18.22
C ASP A 65 18.29 2.37 -18.64
N MET A 66 17.11 1.78 -18.85
CA MET A 66 16.98 0.37 -19.21
C MET A 66 17.51 0.06 -20.61
N ASP A 67 17.50 1.04 -21.52
CA ASP A 67 17.97 0.89 -22.91
C ASP A 67 19.51 1.01 -22.98
N ASP A 68 20.12 1.76 -22.06
CA ASP A 68 21.58 1.96 -22.00
C ASP A 68 22.12 2.16 -20.57
N PHE A 69 22.65 1.09 -19.97
CA PHE A 69 23.30 1.09 -18.66
C PHE A 69 24.55 1.96 -18.56
N SER A 70 25.06 2.50 -19.67
CA SER A 70 26.12 3.52 -19.61
C SER A 70 25.61 4.89 -19.19
N ASN A 71 24.30 5.14 -19.32
CA ASN A 71 23.61 6.36 -18.90
C ASN A 71 23.01 6.21 -17.50
N VAL A 72 23.87 6.02 -16.50
CA VAL A 72 23.46 5.94 -15.09
C VAL A 72 23.67 7.28 -14.39
N GLN A 73 22.78 7.61 -13.48
CA GLN A 73 22.93 8.73 -12.56
C GLN A 73 22.95 8.23 -11.11
N PHE A 74 23.82 8.82 -10.30
CA PHE A 74 23.89 8.53 -8.87
C PHE A 74 24.48 9.72 -8.13
N GLY A 75 23.82 10.14 -7.06
CA GLY A 75 24.32 11.23 -6.21
C GLY A 75 23.67 11.24 -4.84
N LEU A 76 24.32 11.93 -3.89
CA LEU A 76 23.72 12.18 -2.58
C LEU A 76 22.58 13.18 -2.72
N LEU A 77 21.52 12.97 -1.96
CA LEU A 77 20.42 13.90 -1.81
C LEU A 77 20.53 14.54 -0.44
N ASN A 78 20.47 15.87 -0.39
CA ASN A 78 20.31 16.58 0.88
C ASN A 78 18.81 16.54 1.25
N ASN A 79 18.33 15.38 1.70
CA ASN A 79 16.91 15.07 1.85
C ASN A 79 16.46 15.14 3.32
N THR A 80 16.57 16.32 3.95
CA THR A 80 16.12 16.54 5.34
C THR A 80 14.59 16.60 5.49
N VAL A 81 13.84 15.93 4.61
CA VAL A 81 12.37 15.98 4.56
C VAL A 81 11.81 14.63 5.00
N SER A 82 10.57 14.62 5.49
CA SER A 82 9.89 13.39 5.89
C SER A 82 9.50 12.52 4.68
N TYR A 83 9.14 11.25 4.95
CA TYR A 83 8.63 10.32 3.94
C TYR A 83 7.46 10.89 3.13
N GLU A 84 6.54 11.58 3.80
CA GLU A 84 5.39 12.23 3.15
C GLU A 84 5.79 13.44 2.31
N GLN A 85 6.68 14.30 2.82
CA GLN A 85 7.17 15.44 2.04
C GLN A 85 7.94 14.99 0.79
N ALA A 86 8.69 13.89 0.88
CA ALA A 86 9.38 13.30 -0.27
C ALA A 86 8.42 12.71 -1.32
N LEU A 87 7.24 12.24 -0.89
CA LEU A 87 6.16 11.87 -1.81
C LEU A 87 5.63 13.10 -2.55
N GLU A 88 5.35 14.19 -1.83
CA GLU A 88 4.80 15.44 -2.39
C GLU A 88 5.72 16.08 -3.43
N HIS A 89 7.03 15.98 -3.24
CA HIS A 89 8.04 16.44 -4.19
C HIS A 89 8.14 15.57 -5.46
N LYS A 90 7.45 14.41 -5.49
CA LYS A 90 7.50 13.43 -6.59
C LYS A 90 8.94 13.12 -7.00
N ALA A 91 9.22 12.75 -8.25
CA ALA A 91 10.57 12.42 -8.72
C ALA A 91 11.44 13.66 -9.07
N GLU A 92 11.07 14.88 -8.67
CA GLU A 92 11.74 16.11 -9.13
C GLU A 92 13.19 16.23 -8.67
N LYS A 93 13.54 15.68 -7.50
CA LYS A 93 14.93 15.68 -7.00
C LYS A 93 15.86 14.82 -7.86
N LEU A 94 15.33 13.78 -8.51
CA LEU A 94 16.11 12.88 -9.36
C LEU A 94 16.48 13.51 -10.71
N LYS A 95 15.87 14.61 -11.12
CA LYS A 95 16.27 15.32 -12.35
C LYS A 95 17.65 15.98 -12.25
N LYS A 96 18.16 16.19 -11.03
CA LYS A 96 19.37 16.97 -10.76
C LYS A 96 20.55 16.14 -10.27
N ILE A 97 20.40 14.82 -10.15
CA ILE A 97 21.51 13.97 -9.68
C ILE A 97 22.58 13.83 -10.79
N PRO A 98 23.87 13.83 -10.44
CA PRO A 98 24.95 13.79 -11.43
C PRO A 98 25.07 12.41 -12.10
N SER A 99 25.63 12.40 -13.31
CA SER A 99 26.01 11.17 -13.99
C SER A 99 27.02 10.36 -13.17
N ALA A 100 26.92 9.04 -13.27
CA ALA A 100 27.83 8.06 -12.71
C ALA A 100 28.24 7.04 -13.78
N ARG A 101 29.20 6.17 -13.45
CA ARG A 101 29.62 5.06 -14.30
C ARG A 101 29.29 3.76 -13.60
N PHE A 102 28.46 2.96 -14.22
CA PHE A 102 28.11 1.63 -13.76
C PHE A 102 28.79 0.58 -14.63
N LEU A 103 29.42 -0.40 -14.00
CA LEU A 103 30.16 -1.47 -14.64
C LEU A 103 29.57 -2.81 -14.22
N ILE A 104 29.13 -3.57 -15.20
CA ILE A 104 28.79 -4.99 -15.09
C ILE A 104 29.64 -5.70 -16.13
N GLU A 105 30.63 -6.46 -15.69
CA GLU A 105 31.65 -7.04 -16.57
C GLU A 105 31.90 -8.51 -16.23
N ILE A 106 32.07 -9.33 -17.26
CA ILE A 106 32.59 -10.69 -17.17
C ILE A 106 33.83 -10.75 -18.05
N ASP A 107 34.96 -11.14 -17.47
CA ASP A 107 36.19 -11.43 -18.20
C ASP A 107 36.29 -12.94 -18.39
N VAL A 108 36.49 -13.42 -19.61
CA VAL A 108 36.71 -14.83 -19.95
C VAL A 108 37.93 -14.91 -20.85
N ASP A 109 38.96 -15.63 -20.42
CA ASP A 109 40.23 -15.78 -21.15
C ASP A 109 40.82 -14.43 -21.65
N GLY A 110 40.65 -13.35 -20.86
CA GLY A 110 41.14 -12.01 -21.19
C GLY A 110 40.20 -11.17 -22.06
N VAL A 111 39.08 -11.73 -22.51
CA VAL A 111 38.03 -11.02 -23.26
C VAL A 111 36.98 -10.49 -22.31
N LYS A 112 36.76 -9.17 -22.33
CA LYS A 112 35.81 -8.47 -21.47
C LYS A 112 34.46 -8.31 -22.15
N TYR A 113 33.43 -8.87 -21.53
CA TYR A 113 32.02 -8.71 -21.91
C TYR A 113 31.34 -7.76 -20.93
N ARG A 114 30.72 -6.69 -21.43
CA ARG A 114 30.04 -5.70 -20.61
C ARG A 114 28.55 -5.67 -20.90
N ALA A 115 27.74 -5.63 -19.85
CA ALA A 115 26.30 -5.46 -20.02
C ALA A 115 26.01 -4.00 -20.38
N LYS A 116 25.28 -3.78 -21.46
CA LYS A 116 24.79 -2.45 -21.85
C LYS A 116 23.29 -2.27 -21.63
N THR A 117 22.55 -3.35 -21.49
CA THR A 117 21.10 -3.36 -21.28
C THR A 117 20.70 -4.73 -20.72
N CYS A 118 19.41 -4.94 -20.52
CA CYS A 118 18.79 -6.22 -20.21
C CYS A 118 17.58 -6.43 -21.12
N GLN A 119 16.89 -7.57 -20.98
CA GLN A 119 15.75 -7.87 -21.85
C GLN A 119 14.66 -6.79 -21.80
N ALA A 120 14.47 -6.12 -20.65
CA ALA A 120 13.48 -5.05 -20.51
C ALA A 120 13.75 -3.81 -21.38
N GLY A 121 15.02 -3.48 -21.68
CA GLY A 121 15.37 -2.37 -22.58
C GLY A 121 15.32 -2.75 -24.06
N LEU A 122 15.40 -4.04 -24.36
CA LEU A 122 15.29 -4.57 -25.73
C LEU A 122 13.84 -4.70 -26.19
N ASP A 123 12.93 -5.05 -25.28
CA ASP A 123 11.52 -5.24 -25.59
C ASP A 123 10.83 -3.91 -25.91
N LYS A 124 9.93 -3.88 -26.90
CA LYS A 124 9.18 -2.67 -27.32
C LYS A 124 7.66 -2.79 -27.21
N GLY A 125 7.16 -3.90 -26.64
CA GLY A 125 5.73 -4.15 -26.48
C GLY A 125 5.10 -3.39 -25.29
N VAL A 126 3.77 -3.50 -25.16
CA VAL A 126 3.02 -2.92 -24.02
C VAL A 126 3.43 -3.47 -22.65
N LYS A 127 4.16 -4.59 -22.64
CA LYS A 127 4.74 -5.22 -21.45
C LYS A 127 6.27 -5.22 -21.46
N ARG A 128 6.91 -4.28 -22.14
CA ARG A 128 8.38 -4.24 -22.27
C ARG A 128 9.17 -4.39 -20.96
N LEU A 129 8.65 -3.83 -19.87
CA LEU A 129 9.27 -3.92 -18.54
C LEU A 129 9.06 -5.27 -17.82
N SER A 130 8.48 -6.27 -18.47
CA SER A 130 8.21 -7.61 -17.87
C SER A 130 9.44 -8.27 -17.25
N ASN A 131 10.61 -7.97 -17.80
CA ASN A 131 11.90 -8.52 -17.38
C ASN A 131 12.62 -7.65 -16.34
N ALA A 132 12.00 -6.54 -15.91
CA ALA A 132 12.36 -5.78 -14.71
C ALA A 132 11.33 -6.13 -13.62
N ARG A 133 11.66 -7.12 -12.80
CA ARG A 133 10.71 -7.71 -11.85
C ARG A 133 10.78 -7.01 -10.51
N MET A 134 9.62 -6.71 -9.93
CA MET A 134 9.53 -6.10 -8.60
C MET A 134 9.19 -7.14 -7.53
N TRP A 135 10.13 -7.40 -6.63
CA TRP A 135 9.95 -8.35 -5.53
C TRP A 135 9.36 -7.68 -4.30
N GLU A 136 9.99 -6.62 -3.82
CA GLU A 136 9.62 -5.97 -2.57
C GLU A 136 9.62 -4.46 -2.78
N SER A 137 8.56 -3.80 -2.34
CA SER A 137 8.44 -2.34 -2.36
C SER A 137 7.64 -1.89 -1.16
N GLY A 138 8.14 -0.84 -0.49
CA GLY A 138 7.49 -0.27 0.69
C GLY A 138 8.25 0.96 1.18
N ARG A 139 8.27 1.16 2.49
CA ARG A 139 8.89 2.34 3.09
C ARG A 139 10.41 2.34 3.04
N TYR A 140 11.07 1.23 3.37
CA TYR A 140 12.52 1.18 3.59
C TYR A 140 13.27 0.52 2.43
N VAL A 141 12.71 -0.55 1.88
CA VAL A 141 13.41 -1.41 0.90
C VAL A 141 12.69 -1.40 -0.44
N GLN A 142 13.47 -1.23 -1.49
CA GLN A 142 13.08 -1.50 -2.87
C GLN A 142 13.97 -2.62 -3.41
N HIS A 143 13.35 -3.70 -3.89
CA HIS A 143 14.05 -4.89 -4.38
C HIS A 143 13.53 -5.28 -5.76
N TYR A 144 14.42 -5.21 -6.74
CA TYR A 144 14.14 -5.52 -8.14
C TYR A 144 15.20 -6.46 -8.70
N ASP A 145 14.85 -7.21 -9.74
CA ASP A 145 15.85 -7.80 -10.62
C ASP A 145 15.57 -7.49 -12.10
N PHE A 146 16.63 -7.56 -12.89
CA PHE A 146 16.67 -7.24 -14.31
C PHE A 146 17.25 -8.45 -15.04
N LEU A 147 16.38 -9.15 -15.76
CA LEU A 147 16.68 -10.44 -16.39
C LEU A 147 17.32 -10.28 -17.78
N GLY A 148 18.14 -11.25 -18.15
CA GLY A 148 18.69 -11.37 -19.50
C GLY A 148 19.62 -10.22 -19.86
N LEU A 149 20.67 -10.00 -19.06
CA LEU A 149 21.68 -8.98 -19.35
C LEU A 149 22.34 -9.21 -20.73
N ASP A 150 22.42 -8.18 -21.57
CA ASP A 150 23.08 -8.26 -22.87
C ASP A 150 24.57 -7.94 -22.74
N LEU A 151 25.36 -8.99 -22.44
CA LEU A 151 26.80 -8.94 -22.23
C LEU A 151 27.56 -9.07 -23.56
N ARG A 152 28.24 -8.00 -23.99
CA ARG A 152 28.97 -7.98 -25.26
C ARG A 152 30.44 -7.58 -25.13
N SER A 153 31.28 -8.20 -25.96
CA SER A 153 32.68 -7.80 -26.13
C SER A 153 32.80 -6.46 -26.86
N LEU A 154 34.00 -5.86 -26.90
CA LEU A 154 34.27 -4.65 -27.70
C LEU A 154 34.01 -4.87 -29.21
N LYS A 155 34.06 -6.12 -29.68
CA LYS A 155 33.74 -6.48 -31.08
C LYS A 155 32.24 -6.71 -31.32
N GLY A 156 31.41 -6.62 -30.27
CA GLY A 156 29.97 -6.83 -30.34
C GLY A 156 29.51 -8.28 -30.16
N GLU A 157 30.45 -9.20 -29.93
CA GLU A 157 30.16 -10.63 -29.68
C GLU A 157 29.44 -10.80 -28.36
N LYS A 158 28.32 -11.53 -28.35
CA LYS A 158 27.54 -11.80 -27.16
C LYS A 158 28.14 -12.97 -26.39
N LEU A 159 28.23 -12.85 -25.06
CA LEU A 159 28.56 -13.99 -24.20
C LEU A 159 27.30 -14.86 -24.02
N ASP A 160 27.43 -16.15 -24.33
CA ASP A 160 26.32 -17.10 -24.18
C ASP A 160 26.18 -17.54 -22.71
N CYS A 161 25.30 -16.86 -21.98
CA CYS A 161 25.00 -17.10 -20.59
C CYS A 161 23.60 -16.57 -20.22
N ASP A 162 23.02 -17.11 -19.15
CA ASP A 162 21.92 -16.48 -18.44
C ASP A 162 22.51 -15.57 -17.34
N ALA A 163 22.18 -14.29 -17.41
CA ALA A 163 22.70 -13.29 -16.49
C ALA A 163 21.58 -12.39 -15.98
N THR A 164 21.58 -12.14 -14.67
CA THR A 164 20.59 -11.31 -13.98
C THR A 164 21.31 -10.30 -13.09
N LEU A 165 20.87 -9.05 -13.14
CA LEU A 165 21.24 -8.03 -12.16
C LEU A 165 20.11 -7.88 -11.15
N ASP A 166 20.40 -8.13 -9.89
CA ASP A 166 19.51 -7.92 -8.76
C ASP A 166 19.95 -6.66 -8.00
N LEU A 167 18.98 -5.90 -7.50
CA LEU A 167 19.16 -4.59 -6.87
C LEU A 167 18.33 -4.54 -5.58
N VAL A 168 18.99 -4.23 -4.47
CA VAL A 168 18.37 -3.96 -3.16
C VAL A 168 18.78 -2.57 -2.69
N ALA A 169 17.82 -1.68 -2.53
CA ALA A 169 18.03 -0.32 -2.06
C ALA A 169 17.43 -0.12 -0.67
N TRP A 170 18.27 0.29 0.26
CA TRP A 170 17.94 0.79 1.59
C TRP A 170 18.14 2.31 1.62
N PRO A 171 17.67 3.01 2.67
CA PRO A 171 17.83 4.45 2.79
C PRO A 171 19.30 4.90 2.68
N ASP A 172 20.23 4.10 3.21
CA ASP A 172 21.65 4.40 3.38
C ASP A 172 22.60 3.54 2.53
N SER A 173 22.07 2.63 1.70
CA SER A 173 22.90 1.70 0.94
C SER A 173 22.21 1.18 -0.32
N LEU A 174 23.00 1.03 -1.38
CA LEU A 174 22.56 0.45 -2.65
C LEU A 174 23.38 -0.81 -2.95
N THR A 175 22.73 -1.97 -2.98
CA THR A 175 23.36 -3.26 -3.23
C THR A 175 22.99 -3.80 -4.61
N PHE A 176 24.00 -4.27 -5.34
CA PHE A 176 23.85 -4.95 -6.62
C PHE A 176 24.37 -6.39 -6.49
N ASN A 177 23.60 -7.35 -6.98
CA ASN A 177 23.98 -8.75 -7.07
C ASN A 177 23.97 -9.17 -8.55
N LEU A 178 25.13 -9.50 -9.10
CA LEU A 178 25.22 -10.08 -10.44
C LEU A 178 25.20 -11.60 -10.29
N ARG A 179 24.23 -12.27 -10.92
CA ARG A 179 24.18 -13.73 -11.03
C ARG A 179 24.37 -14.14 -12.48
N VAL A 180 25.21 -15.14 -12.72
CA VAL A 180 25.53 -15.64 -14.05
C VAL A 180 25.53 -17.16 -14.05
N THR A 181 24.96 -17.74 -15.09
CA THR A 181 24.98 -19.18 -15.39
C THR A 181 25.45 -19.36 -16.83
N PRO A 182 26.63 -19.93 -17.08
CA PRO A 182 27.18 -20.02 -18.42
C PRO A 182 26.52 -21.16 -19.22
N ALA A 183 26.33 -20.96 -20.53
CA ALA A 183 25.77 -21.97 -21.43
C ALA A 183 26.80 -23.04 -21.87
N SER A 184 28.08 -22.80 -21.58
CA SER A 184 29.20 -23.68 -21.87
C SER A 184 30.31 -23.50 -20.81
N ASP A 185 31.28 -24.42 -20.76
CA ASP A 185 32.39 -24.30 -19.82
C ASP A 185 33.27 -23.07 -20.13
N LEU A 186 33.52 -22.22 -19.13
CA LEU A 186 34.37 -21.03 -19.24
C LEU A 186 35.67 -21.21 -18.45
N LYS A 187 36.78 -20.73 -19.00
CA LYS A 187 38.11 -20.76 -18.35
C LYS A 187 38.55 -19.35 -17.97
N ASN A 188 39.39 -19.28 -16.93
CA ASN A 188 40.01 -18.04 -16.46
C ASN A 188 39.00 -16.89 -16.24
N ALA A 189 37.80 -17.24 -15.77
CA ALA A 189 36.70 -16.28 -15.73
C ALA A 189 36.70 -15.42 -14.46
N SER A 190 36.23 -14.17 -14.57
CA SER A 190 35.94 -13.33 -13.41
C SER A 190 34.71 -12.47 -13.63
N MET A 191 33.97 -12.19 -12.56
CA MET A 191 32.82 -11.30 -12.55
C MET A 191 33.19 -10.00 -11.82
N ARG A 192 32.77 -8.86 -12.35
CA ARG A 192 33.03 -7.55 -11.76
C ARG A 192 31.81 -6.66 -11.78
N LEU A 193 31.54 -6.06 -10.62
CA LEU A 193 30.62 -4.94 -10.46
C LEU A 193 31.40 -3.67 -10.08
N GLY A 194 30.92 -2.52 -10.52
CA GLY A 194 31.46 -1.23 -10.08
C GLY A 194 30.48 -0.08 -10.27
N LEU A 195 30.42 0.81 -9.29
CA LEU A 195 29.71 2.09 -9.39
C LEU A 195 30.68 3.21 -9.02
N LYS A 196 30.95 4.11 -9.96
CA LYS A 196 31.80 5.28 -9.76
C LYS A 196 31.02 6.55 -9.99
N SER A 197 30.94 7.40 -8.98
CA SER A 197 30.27 8.70 -9.01
C SER A 197 31.15 9.77 -8.34
N ARG A 198 30.64 11.00 -8.22
CA ARG A 198 31.27 12.03 -7.39
C ARG A 198 31.19 11.70 -5.89
N SER A 199 30.21 10.89 -5.49
CA SER A 199 29.93 10.55 -4.09
C SER A 199 30.73 9.34 -3.58
N GLY A 200 31.30 8.55 -4.48
CA GLY A 200 32.07 7.37 -4.11
C GLY A 200 32.49 6.52 -5.31
N ASN A 201 33.39 5.58 -5.05
CA ASN A 201 33.93 4.66 -6.04
C ASN A 201 33.97 3.26 -5.44
N TRP A 202 32.95 2.47 -5.74
CA TRP A 202 32.78 1.11 -5.24
C TRP A 202 33.04 0.11 -6.37
N SER A 203 33.76 -0.97 -6.08
CA SER A 203 33.92 -2.08 -7.02
C SER A 203 34.19 -3.38 -6.28
N GLN A 204 33.64 -4.47 -6.79
CA GLN A 204 33.88 -5.82 -6.31
C GLN A 204 34.23 -6.70 -7.50
N THR A 205 35.18 -7.62 -7.32
CA THR A 205 35.57 -8.60 -8.34
C THR A 205 35.64 -9.98 -7.69
N GLU A 206 35.03 -10.97 -8.34
CA GLU A 206 35.07 -12.37 -7.95
C GLU A 206 35.76 -13.17 -9.06
N LYS A 207 36.88 -13.82 -8.74
CA LYS A 207 37.57 -14.70 -9.68
C LYS A 207 37.02 -16.12 -9.54
N VAL A 208 36.63 -16.72 -10.66
CA VAL A 208 36.21 -18.12 -10.68
C VAL A 208 37.44 -19.01 -10.58
N GLN A 209 37.56 -19.74 -9.48
CA GLN A 209 38.61 -20.73 -9.31
C GLN A 209 38.37 -21.94 -10.23
N GLY A 210 39.33 -22.23 -11.09
CA GLY A 210 39.28 -23.37 -12.00
C GLY A 210 38.30 -23.18 -13.17
N LEU A 211 37.76 -24.28 -13.66
CA LEU A 211 36.78 -24.30 -14.75
C LEU A 211 35.40 -23.88 -14.23
N TRP A 212 34.81 -22.86 -14.83
CA TRP A 212 33.41 -22.52 -14.60
C TRP A 212 32.54 -23.42 -15.48
N LYS A 213 31.92 -24.44 -14.89
CA LYS A 213 31.17 -25.43 -15.65
C LYS A 213 29.88 -24.84 -16.20
N LYS A 214 29.45 -25.36 -17.35
CA LYS A 214 28.09 -25.16 -17.87
C LYS A 214 27.05 -25.39 -16.77
N ASP A 215 26.03 -24.54 -16.73
CA ASP A 215 24.89 -24.58 -15.79
C ASP A 215 25.26 -24.34 -14.30
N ASP A 216 26.54 -24.13 -13.97
CA ASP A 216 26.99 -23.75 -12.61
C ASP A 216 26.73 -22.25 -12.38
N SER A 217 25.75 -21.91 -11.55
CA SER A 217 25.42 -20.51 -11.28
C SER A 217 26.35 -19.91 -10.24
N ARG A 218 26.93 -18.74 -10.53
CA ARG A 218 27.77 -17.98 -9.58
C ARG A 218 27.32 -16.54 -9.47
N SER A 219 27.77 -15.87 -8.41
CA SER A 219 27.38 -14.49 -8.14
C SER A 219 28.50 -13.64 -7.54
N VAL A 220 28.42 -12.33 -7.76
CA VAL A 220 29.22 -11.31 -7.08
C VAL A 220 28.30 -10.21 -6.56
N THR A 221 28.57 -9.72 -5.35
CA THR A 221 27.78 -8.68 -4.67
C THR A 221 28.61 -7.41 -4.50
N LEU A 222 28.03 -6.26 -4.84
CA LEU A 222 28.60 -4.94 -4.59
C LEU A 222 27.63 -4.12 -3.75
N THR A 223 28.04 -3.73 -2.55
CA THR A 223 27.28 -2.81 -1.70
C THR A 223 27.94 -1.43 -1.72
N CYS A 224 27.18 -0.42 -2.11
CA CYS A 224 27.55 0.99 -2.09
C CYS A 224 26.99 1.63 -0.82
N ASN A 225 27.72 1.53 0.30
CA ASN A 225 27.33 2.18 1.55
C ASN A 225 27.55 3.70 1.45
N ILE A 226 26.56 4.48 1.88
CA ILE A 226 26.64 5.93 1.88
C ILE A 226 27.45 6.40 3.11
N PRO A 227 28.50 7.24 2.95
CA PRO A 227 29.49 7.54 4.00
C PRO A 227 28.98 8.17 5.31
N SER A 228 27.72 8.59 5.40
CA SER A 228 27.14 9.20 6.60
C SER A 228 26.72 8.19 7.68
N VAL A 229 26.82 6.88 7.43
CA VAL A 229 26.39 5.83 8.38
C VAL A 229 27.57 4.91 8.73
N SER A 230 27.84 4.71 10.01
CA SER A 230 28.89 3.79 10.47
C SER A 230 28.39 2.35 10.26
N ASN A 231 29.02 1.59 9.36
CA ASN A 231 28.68 0.16 9.14
C ASN A 231 29.15 -0.76 10.28
N ASP A 232 29.52 -0.20 11.42
CA ASP A 232 30.04 -0.95 12.55
C ASP A 232 28.91 -1.20 13.55
N THR A 233 27.96 -2.04 13.14
CA THR A 233 26.94 -2.58 14.03
C THR A 233 27.44 -3.89 14.62
N SER A 234 28.17 -3.78 15.74
CA SER A 234 28.46 -4.92 16.64
C SER A 234 27.21 -5.46 17.36
N ALA A 235 26.01 -5.04 16.93
CA ALA A 235 24.76 -5.36 17.57
C ALA A 235 24.47 -6.86 17.46
N LYS A 236 24.17 -7.48 18.60
CA LYS A 236 23.73 -8.87 18.67
C LYS A 236 22.21 -8.88 18.70
N ILE A 237 21.61 -9.49 17.69
CA ILE A 237 20.16 -9.67 17.60
C ILE A 237 19.85 -11.14 17.84
N THR A 238 18.87 -11.42 18.70
CA THR A 238 18.31 -12.77 18.86
C THR A 238 16.82 -12.72 18.60
N VAL A 239 16.30 -13.73 17.89
CA VAL A 239 14.87 -13.81 17.57
C VAL A 239 14.34 -15.16 18.02
N ASN A 240 13.23 -15.15 18.76
CA ASN A 240 12.52 -16.37 19.18
C ASN A 240 11.06 -16.26 18.79
N SER A 241 10.46 -17.34 18.30
CA SER A 241 9.00 -17.42 18.14
C SER A 241 8.27 -17.55 19.48
N ASN A 242 6.95 -17.41 19.46
CA ASN A 242 6.08 -17.59 20.63
C ASN A 242 6.17 -18.96 21.33
N ASP A 243 6.54 -20.02 20.60
CA ASP A 243 6.76 -21.35 21.19
C ASP A 243 8.21 -21.60 21.64
N GLY A 244 9.05 -20.56 21.60
CA GLY A 244 10.45 -20.60 22.05
C GLY A 244 11.41 -21.18 21.01
N GLN A 245 11.00 -21.35 19.75
CA GLN A 245 11.91 -21.72 18.68
C GLN A 245 12.90 -20.56 18.44
N ASN A 246 14.18 -20.82 18.69
CA ASN A 246 15.25 -19.89 18.34
C ASN A 246 15.40 -19.82 16.81
N LEU A 247 15.37 -18.61 16.27
CA LEU A 247 15.49 -18.33 14.85
C LEU A 247 16.86 -17.68 14.62
N PRO A 248 17.81 -18.39 13.97
CA PRO A 248 19.12 -17.85 13.70
C PRO A 248 19.04 -16.53 12.93
N VAL A 249 19.77 -15.54 13.42
CA VAL A 249 19.91 -14.23 12.77
C VAL A 249 21.28 -14.16 12.12
N THR A 250 21.32 -13.90 10.82
CA THR A 250 22.57 -13.74 10.05
C THR A 250 22.53 -12.47 9.25
N PHE A 251 23.66 -11.79 9.12
CA PHE A 251 23.78 -10.67 8.18
C PHE A 251 23.84 -11.21 6.75
N ASP A 252 22.85 -10.87 5.92
CA ASP A 252 22.80 -11.23 4.51
C ASP A 252 23.40 -10.10 3.68
N LYS A 253 24.59 -10.34 3.11
CA LYS A 253 25.30 -9.36 2.28
C LYS A 253 24.53 -9.00 1.01
N SER A 254 23.74 -9.91 0.45
CA SER A 254 22.98 -9.65 -0.77
C SER A 254 21.82 -8.68 -0.54
N LYS A 255 21.32 -8.62 0.70
CA LYS A 255 20.25 -7.71 1.13
C LYS A 255 20.74 -6.56 2.00
N ASN A 256 22.02 -6.55 2.38
CA ASN A 256 22.64 -5.61 3.31
C ASN A 256 21.86 -5.41 4.63
N CYS A 257 21.34 -6.49 5.22
CA CYS A 257 20.58 -6.42 6.48
C CYS A 257 20.71 -7.71 7.31
N TYR A 258 20.32 -7.65 8.58
CA TYR A 258 20.17 -8.82 9.42
C TYR A 258 18.87 -9.55 9.09
N VAL A 259 18.96 -10.84 8.79
CA VAL A 259 17.83 -11.67 8.39
C VAL A 259 17.59 -12.74 9.43
N ALA A 260 16.34 -12.83 9.90
CA ALA A 260 15.82 -13.99 10.61
C ALA A 260 14.85 -14.74 9.68
N SER A 261 15.23 -15.94 9.24
CA SER A 261 14.38 -16.74 8.35
C SER A 261 13.49 -17.70 9.14
N VAL A 262 12.19 -17.58 8.94
CA VAL A 262 11.16 -18.45 9.54
C VAL A 262 10.69 -19.44 8.49
N LYS A 263 11.13 -20.70 8.65
CA LYS A 263 10.67 -21.84 7.86
C LYS A 263 9.88 -22.78 8.76
N GLU A 264 8.79 -23.32 8.24
CA GLU A 264 8.01 -24.37 8.91
C GLU A 264 7.52 -24.03 10.34
N LEU A 265 7.14 -22.76 10.59
CA LEU A 265 6.66 -22.34 11.91
C LEU A 265 5.50 -23.23 12.39
N LYS A 266 5.70 -23.87 13.54
CA LYS A 266 4.70 -24.73 14.19
C LYS A 266 3.60 -23.88 14.80
N ARG A 267 2.35 -24.30 14.58
CA ARG A 267 1.16 -23.61 15.08
C ARG A 267 0.20 -24.62 15.67
N LYS A 268 -0.40 -24.27 16.81
CA LYS A 268 -1.41 -25.10 17.50
C LYS A 268 -2.84 -24.80 17.03
N TRP A 269 -2.98 -23.87 16.09
CA TRP A 269 -4.25 -23.33 15.59
C TRP A 269 -4.35 -23.50 14.06
N LYS A 270 -5.58 -23.37 13.53
CA LYS A 270 -5.88 -23.64 12.11
C LYS A 270 -5.38 -22.51 11.21
N LYS A 271 -4.69 -22.86 10.13
CA LYS A 271 -4.16 -21.94 9.12
C LYS A 271 -5.10 -21.82 7.91
N GLY A 272 -4.76 -20.94 6.97
CA GLY A 272 -5.48 -20.77 5.70
C GLY A 272 -6.76 -19.94 5.89
N TYR A 273 -7.72 -20.13 4.99
CA TYR A 273 -8.96 -19.34 4.99
C TYR A 273 -9.93 -19.85 6.06
N THR A 274 -9.70 -19.42 7.31
CA THR A 274 -10.44 -19.80 8.52
C THR A 274 -10.55 -18.61 9.49
N ASP A 275 -11.28 -18.76 10.60
CA ASP A 275 -11.40 -17.76 11.69
C ASP A 275 -10.10 -17.66 12.51
N ILE A 276 -9.05 -17.05 11.93
CA ILE A 276 -7.73 -16.91 12.58
C ILE A 276 -7.76 -15.71 13.52
N ARG A 277 -7.84 -15.98 14.83
CA ARG A 277 -7.76 -14.99 15.91
C ARG A 277 -6.42 -15.00 16.65
N ASP A 278 -5.57 -15.97 16.38
CA ASP A 278 -4.21 -16.05 16.91
C ASP A 278 -3.24 -15.19 16.09
N TYR A 279 -2.12 -14.82 16.71
CA TYR A 279 -1.00 -14.13 16.07
C TYR A 279 0.22 -15.03 15.95
N ASP A 280 1.00 -14.86 14.89
CA ASP A 280 2.41 -15.24 14.94
C ASP A 280 3.16 -14.06 15.57
N GLU A 281 3.90 -14.27 16.65
CA GLU A 281 4.77 -13.24 17.20
C GLU A 281 6.20 -13.74 17.39
N PHE A 282 7.12 -12.79 17.26
CA PHE A 282 8.56 -13.02 17.31
C PHE A 282 9.17 -12.03 18.29
N LYS A 283 9.74 -12.56 19.37
CA LYS A 283 10.49 -11.80 20.37
C LYS A 283 11.88 -11.49 19.81
N ILE A 284 12.15 -10.22 19.55
CA ILE A 284 13.42 -9.71 19.03
C ILE A 284 14.13 -9.00 20.17
N THR A 285 15.31 -9.48 20.54
CA THR A 285 16.16 -8.81 21.53
C THR A 285 17.36 -8.22 20.81
N VAL A 286 17.56 -6.91 21.03
CA VAL A 286 18.68 -6.15 20.47
C VAL A 286 19.60 -5.77 21.62
N ASN A 287 20.84 -6.26 21.58
CA ASN A 287 21.88 -5.75 22.45
C ASN A 287 22.35 -4.40 21.91
N GLY A 288 22.11 -3.35 22.68
CA GLY A 288 22.35 -1.97 22.26
C GLY A 288 23.80 -1.75 21.83
N SER A 289 23.96 -0.97 20.77
CA SER A 289 25.27 -0.60 20.22
C SER A 289 25.89 0.61 20.97
N GLY A 290 25.10 1.31 21.79
CA GLY A 290 25.47 2.60 22.38
C GLY A 290 25.54 3.75 21.36
N LYS A 291 25.23 3.47 20.08
CA LYS A 291 25.18 4.46 18.99
C LYS A 291 23.72 4.75 18.64
N LYS A 292 23.46 5.98 18.19
CA LYS A 292 22.14 6.42 17.67
C LYS A 292 21.91 5.98 16.23
N GLU A 293 22.11 4.69 15.95
CA GLU A 293 21.92 4.08 14.63
C GLU A 293 20.91 2.95 14.74
N ALA A 294 19.92 2.93 13.84
CA ALA A 294 18.96 1.84 13.76
C ALA A 294 19.52 0.70 12.92
N ILE A 295 19.10 -0.53 13.20
CA ILE A 295 19.62 -1.72 12.53
C ILE A 295 18.65 -2.18 11.42
N PRO A 296 19.09 -2.27 10.15
CA PRO A 296 18.32 -2.88 9.09
C PRO A 296 18.04 -4.35 9.39
N PHE A 297 16.75 -4.69 9.54
CA PHE A 297 16.32 -6.04 9.89
C PHE A 297 15.20 -6.52 8.97
N LEU A 298 15.24 -7.81 8.65
CA LEU A 298 14.23 -8.55 7.91
C LEU A 298 13.81 -9.80 8.69
N LEU A 299 12.51 -9.94 8.92
CA LEU A 299 11.90 -11.24 9.15
C LEU A 299 11.42 -11.81 7.80
N ASP A 300 12.09 -12.85 7.31
CA ASP A 300 11.72 -13.59 6.09
C ASP A 300 10.90 -14.81 6.47
N MET A 301 9.60 -14.80 6.20
CA MET A 301 8.67 -15.83 6.69
C MET A 301 7.99 -16.60 5.56
N ARG A 302 8.19 -17.93 5.54
CA ARG A 302 7.68 -18.83 4.49
C ARG A 302 7.23 -20.20 5.04
N PRO A 303 5.93 -20.56 4.96
CA PRO A 303 4.78 -19.71 4.66
C PRO A 303 4.24 -18.98 5.90
N PRO A 304 3.58 -17.81 5.71
CA PRO A 304 2.71 -17.26 6.73
C PRO A 304 1.47 -18.14 6.96
N ALA A 305 0.70 -17.90 8.03
CA ALA A 305 -0.50 -18.67 8.31
C ALA A 305 -1.61 -18.44 7.28
N ASN A 306 -1.69 -17.22 6.74
CA ASN A 306 -2.48 -16.84 5.57
C ASN A 306 -1.81 -15.62 4.89
N ILE A 307 -1.90 -15.52 3.56
CA ILE A 307 -1.17 -14.51 2.78
C ILE A 307 -1.97 -13.21 2.50
N THR A 308 -3.30 -13.29 2.42
CA THR A 308 -4.13 -12.20 1.87
C THR A 308 -4.29 -11.02 2.83
N GLY A 309 -4.55 -11.26 4.12
CA GLY A 309 -4.90 -10.20 5.08
C GLY A 309 -3.88 -9.95 6.18
N LEU A 310 -2.63 -10.37 6.02
CA LEU A 310 -1.65 -10.28 7.11
C LEU A 310 -1.15 -8.85 7.31
N CYS A 311 -0.90 -8.45 8.56
CA CYS A 311 -0.38 -7.13 8.93
C CYS A 311 0.69 -7.25 10.03
N PRO A 312 1.97 -7.00 9.74
CA PRO A 312 3.02 -6.94 10.75
C PRO A 312 2.99 -5.62 11.53
N MET A 313 3.34 -5.67 12.80
CA MET A 313 3.54 -4.48 13.64
C MET A 313 4.64 -4.73 14.68
N LEU A 314 5.43 -3.72 14.99
CA LEU A 314 6.44 -3.79 16.05
C LEU A 314 5.82 -3.29 17.37
N CYS A 315 5.76 -4.18 18.34
CA CYS A 315 5.30 -3.90 19.70
C CYS A 315 6.45 -3.85 20.70
N ASP A 316 6.22 -3.19 21.84
CA ASP A 316 7.08 -3.31 23.03
C ASP A 316 6.96 -4.71 23.66
N GLU A 317 7.74 -4.97 24.72
CA GLU A 317 7.75 -6.26 25.41
C GLU A 317 6.41 -6.62 26.09
N ASP A 318 5.56 -5.62 26.34
CA ASP A 318 4.20 -5.79 26.87
C ASP A 318 3.16 -5.94 25.73
N GLY A 319 3.59 -5.95 24.47
CA GLY A 319 2.73 -6.11 23.30
C GLY A 319 2.02 -4.83 22.85
N ARG A 320 2.41 -3.64 23.31
CA ARG A 320 1.84 -2.35 22.87
C ARG A 320 2.51 -1.88 21.57
N PRO A 321 1.76 -1.43 20.56
CA PRO A 321 2.32 -0.88 19.32
C PRO A 321 3.29 0.29 19.58
N THR A 322 4.48 0.23 18.98
CA THR A 322 5.56 1.22 19.21
C THR A 322 5.49 2.45 18.30
N GLY A 323 4.75 2.37 17.19
CA GLY A 323 4.79 3.35 16.11
C GLY A 323 5.95 3.17 15.13
N VAL A 324 6.95 2.32 15.44
CA VAL A 324 8.07 2.05 14.52
C VAL A 324 7.53 1.35 13.27
N PRO A 325 7.77 1.90 12.07
CA PRO A 325 7.23 1.32 10.84
C PRO A 325 7.78 -0.09 10.59
N VAL A 326 6.90 -0.97 10.12
CA VAL A 326 7.26 -2.26 9.56
C VAL A 326 6.74 -2.32 8.13
N GLN A 327 7.65 -2.30 7.17
CA GLN A 327 7.29 -2.49 5.76
C GLN A 327 6.79 -3.92 5.55
N LEU A 328 5.65 -4.03 4.87
CA LEU A 328 5.05 -5.29 4.46
C LEU A 328 5.15 -5.48 2.94
N SER A 329 5.91 -6.49 2.51
CA SER A 329 5.94 -7.00 1.13
C SER A 329 5.60 -8.49 1.09
N LYS A 330 4.85 -8.92 0.08
CA LYS A 330 4.37 -10.32 -0.02
C LYS A 330 4.21 -10.82 -1.44
N ASN A 331 4.22 -12.14 -1.59
CA ASN A 331 3.93 -12.84 -2.84
C ASN A 331 3.40 -14.24 -2.54
N TRP A 332 2.61 -14.79 -3.46
CA TRP A 332 2.25 -16.21 -3.49
C TRP A 332 2.22 -16.80 -4.90
N HIS A 333 2.63 -16.01 -5.89
CA HIS A 333 2.55 -16.37 -7.29
C HIS A 333 3.81 -17.10 -7.75
N TYR A 334 4.97 -16.80 -7.18
CA TYR A 334 6.23 -17.41 -7.56
C TYR A 334 6.41 -18.77 -6.89
N LYS A 335 6.00 -19.83 -7.61
CA LYS A 335 5.96 -21.21 -7.11
C LYS A 335 7.24 -21.68 -6.41
N ALA A 336 8.42 -21.29 -6.92
CA ALA A 336 9.71 -21.73 -6.36
C ALA A 336 9.98 -21.18 -4.95
N MET A 337 9.41 -20.02 -4.59
CA MET A 337 9.54 -19.45 -3.23
C MET A 337 8.34 -19.77 -2.33
N GLY A 338 7.24 -20.27 -2.91
CA GLY A 338 5.97 -20.42 -2.20
C GLY A 338 5.39 -19.06 -1.77
N SER A 339 4.43 -19.09 -0.85
CA SER A 339 3.92 -17.86 -0.25
C SER A 339 4.90 -17.31 0.79
N TYR A 340 5.20 -16.01 0.72
CA TYR A 340 6.11 -15.36 1.66
C TYR A 340 5.59 -14.04 2.20
N LEU A 341 6.09 -13.71 3.38
CA LEU A 341 6.08 -12.38 3.98
C LEU A 341 7.53 -11.90 4.13
N MET A 342 7.81 -10.69 3.66
CA MET A 342 9.03 -9.95 3.98
C MET A 342 8.65 -8.74 4.85
N ALA A 343 8.98 -8.83 6.14
CA ALA A 343 8.73 -7.75 7.11
C ALA A 343 10.03 -7.02 7.41
N TYR A 344 10.23 -5.86 6.77
CA TYR A 344 11.41 -5.02 6.92
C TYR A 344 11.18 -3.93 7.95
N THR A 345 12.16 -3.69 8.83
CA THR A 345 12.11 -2.58 9.79
C THR A 345 13.51 -2.10 10.14
N MET A 346 13.60 -0.85 10.60
CA MET A 346 14.81 -0.27 11.17
C MET A 346 14.71 -0.39 12.69
N LEU A 347 15.34 -1.40 13.28
CA LEU A 347 15.23 -1.68 14.72
C LEU A 347 15.97 -0.60 15.52
N PRO A 348 15.31 0.11 16.46
CA PRO A 348 16.02 1.03 17.36
C PRO A 348 16.96 0.24 18.27
N ALA A 349 18.23 0.66 18.33
CA ALA A 349 19.33 -0.12 18.92
C ALA A 349 20.30 0.67 19.81
N GLU A 350 19.95 1.90 20.23
CA GLU A 350 20.85 2.68 21.10
C GLU A 350 20.99 2.00 22.49
N LYS A 351 19.88 1.50 23.03
CA LYS A 351 19.81 0.78 24.29
C LYS A 351 19.42 -0.68 24.07
N ASN A 352 19.69 -1.51 25.08
CA ASN A 352 19.14 -2.86 25.11
C ASN A 352 17.61 -2.78 25.10
N ALA A 353 16.98 -3.48 24.16
CA ALA A 353 15.55 -3.47 23.99
C ALA A 353 15.03 -4.84 23.58
N THR A 354 13.80 -5.13 23.99
CA THR A 354 13.02 -6.29 23.54
C THR A 354 11.78 -5.78 22.84
N TYR A 355 11.57 -6.28 21.62
CA TYR A 355 10.39 -6.01 20.82
C TYR A 355 9.64 -7.31 20.54
N ILE A 356 8.35 -7.17 20.25
CA ILE A 356 7.52 -8.24 19.72
C ILE A 356 7.10 -7.83 18.31
N LEU A 357 7.62 -8.51 17.28
CA LEU A 357 7.09 -8.38 15.93
C LEU A 357 5.86 -9.28 15.82
N ARG A 358 4.67 -8.68 15.85
CA ARG A 358 3.37 -9.37 15.79
C ARG A 358 2.83 -9.36 14.37
N ILE A 359 2.35 -10.51 13.91
CA ILE A 359 1.67 -10.67 12.62
C ILE A 359 0.19 -10.97 12.89
N ALA A 360 -0.66 -9.96 12.69
CA ALA A 360 -2.11 -10.14 12.68
C ALA A 360 -2.56 -10.76 11.36
N TYR A 361 -3.63 -11.57 11.39
CA TYR A 361 -4.22 -12.22 10.22
C TYR A 361 -5.72 -11.91 10.10
N GLY A 362 -6.59 -12.79 10.59
CA GLY A 362 -8.04 -12.64 10.44
C GLY A 362 -8.61 -11.51 11.27
N PHE A 363 -8.13 -11.37 12.50
CA PHE A 363 -8.63 -10.41 13.49
C PHE A 363 -7.49 -9.62 14.13
N TYR A 364 -7.84 -8.46 14.68
CA TYR A 364 -7.02 -7.71 15.62
C TYR A 364 -7.92 -7.21 16.74
N GLY A 365 -7.83 -7.92 17.87
CA GLY A 365 -8.83 -7.87 18.93
C GLY A 365 -10.11 -8.55 18.45
N GLU A 366 -11.26 -7.97 18.76
CA GLU A 366 -12.56 -8.54 18.38
C GLU A 366 -12.95 -8.32 16.91
N LEU A 367 -12.31 -7.39 16.19
CA LEU A 367 -12.67 -6.99 14.83
C LEU A 367 -11.75 -7.59 13.76
N PRO A 368 -12.26 -7.91 12.56
CA PRO A 368 -11.43 -8.33 11.42
C PRO A 368 -10.35 -7.30 11.07
N SER A 369 -9.09 -7.72 11.01
CA SER A 369 -7.97 -6.78 10.81
C SER A 369 -8.01 -6.13 9.43
N ALA A 370 -7.64 -4.86 9.31
CA ALA A 370 -7.42 -4.22 8.01
C ALA A 370 -5.96 -4.34 7.57
N SER A 371 -5.71 -4.53 6.28
CA SER A 371 -4.36 -4.47 5.73
C SER A 371 -4.34 -3.80 4.36
N HIS A 372 -3.30 -3.01 4.08
CA HIS A 372 -3.00 -2.47 2.75
C HIS A 372 -1.51 -2.62 2.47
N ALA A 373 -1.12 -3.42 1.50
CA ALA A 373 0.29 -3.66 1.24
C ALA A 373 0.62 -4.00 -0.20
N GLN A 374 1.91 -3.91 -0.51
CA GLN A 374 2.45 -4.36 -1.77
C GLN A 374 2.29 -5.88 -1.95
N LEU A 375 1.73 -6.26 -3.09
CA LEU A 375 1.71 -7.60 -3.63
C LEU A 375 2.61 -7.67 -4.86
N SER A 376 3.67 -8.48 -4.78
CA SER A 376 4.52 -8.74 -5.93
C SER A 376 3.80 -9.65 -6.87
N LEU A 377 3.79 -9.32 -8.16
CA LEU A 377 3.25 -10.18 -9.20
C LEU A 377 4.31 -11.03 -9.90
N VAL A 378 5.51 -11.12 -9.34
CA VAL A 378 6.51 -12.04 -9.87
C VAL A 378 5.96 -13.47 -9.82
N GLY A 379 5.98 -14.14 -10.97
CA GLY A 379 5.39 -15.47 -11.16
C GLY A 379 3.89 -15.49 -11.47
N TYR A 380 3.20 -14.35 -11.47
CA TYR A 380 1.78 -14.28 -11.81
C TYR A 380 1.53 -14.48 -13.32
N GLY A 381 0.55 -15.31 -13.67
CA GLY A 381 0.31 -15.79 -15.04
C GLY A 381 0.81 -17.24 -15.23
N LYS A 382 1.00 -17.70 -16.48
CA LYS A 382 1.69 -18.99 -16.74
C LYS A 382 3.18 -18.83 -16.37
N ASP A 383 3.49 -18.83 -15.07
CA ASP A 383 4.84 -18.69 -14.49
C ASP A 383 5.61 -17.43 -14.94
N GLY A 384 4.92 -16.28 -15.04
CA GLY A 384 5.53 -15.01 -15.45
C GLY A 384 5.62 -14.77 -16.97
N VAL A 385 5.30 -15.77 -17.81
CA VAL A 385 5.27 -15.66 -19.29
C VAL A 385 4.29 -14.58 -19.77
N SER A 386 3.29 -14.26 -18.95
CA SER A 386 2.34 -13.20 -19.26
C SER A 386 2.92 -11.80 -19.11
N GLY A 387 4.11 -11.61 -18.54
CA GLY A 387 4.76 -10.30 -18.46
C GLY A 387 4.19 -9.35 -17.41
N ASN A 388 3.68 -9.92 -16.32
CA ASN A 388 2.88 -9.22 -15.31
C ASN A 388 3.68 -8.91 -14.04
N ASN A 389 5.02 -8.89 -14.08
CA ASN A 389 5.90 -8.95 -12.90
C ASN A 389 6.07 -7.61 -12.13
N GLY A 390 5.09 -6.71 -12.24
CA GLY A 390 5.10 -5.41 -11.57
C GLY A 390 4.41 -5.43 -10.21
N ARG A 391 3.97 -4.24 -9.80
CA ARG A 391 3.31 -3.98 -8.53
C ARG A 391 1.81 -4.05 -8.60
N TRP A 392 1.24 -4.88 -7.72
CA TRP A 392 -0.11 -4.67 -7.21
C TRP A 392 -0.07 -4.16 -5.78
N ASP A 393 -1.10 -3.39 -5.42
CA ASP A 393 -1.42 -3.08 -4.04
C ASP A 393 -2.69 -3.83 -3.66
N GLN A 394 -2.69 -4.45 -2.49
CA GLN A 394 -3.78 -5.32 -2.06
C GLN A 394 -4.32 -4.85 -0.71
N LEU A 395 -5.56 -4.37 -0.72
CA LEU A 395 -6.38 -4.15 0.47
C LEU A 395 -7.03 -5.47 0.89
N ALA A 396 -7.11 -5.71 2.20
CA ALA A 396 -7.91 -6.80 2.76
C ALA A 396 -8.49 -6.41 4.12
N ILE A 397 -9.70 -6.89 4.40
CA ILE A 397 -10.33 -6.87 5.73
C ILE A 397 -10.51 -8.34 6.15
N GLY A 398 -9.76 -8.74 7.18
CA GLY A 398 -9.48 -10.12 7.53
C GLY A 398 -8.59 -10.82 6.50
N CYS A 399 -8.41 -12.13 6.65
CA CYS A 399 -7.51 -12.93 5.82
C CYS A 399 -8.24 -13.95 4.93
N TRP A 400 -9.42 -13.60 4.40
CA TRP A 400 -10.31 -14.52 3.67
C TRP A 400 -10.33 -14.30 2.15
N GLY A 401 -9.36 -13.56 1.64
CA GLY A 401 -9.29 -13.10 0.26
C GLY A 401 -8.86 -11.64 0.21
N GLU A 402 -8.73 -11.13 -1.00
CA GLU A 402 -8.56 -9.71 -1.26
C GLU A 402 -9.85 -8.97 -0.89
N THR A 403 -9.76 -7.68 -0.58
CA THR A 403 -10.90 -6.75 -0.53
C THR A 403 -10.94 -5.93 -1.81
N ILE A 404 -9.83 -5.24 -2.11
CA ILE A 404 -9.59 -4.56 -3.39
C ILE A 404 -8.14 -4.76 -3.79
N CYS A 405 -7.88 -4.99 -5.08
CA CYS A 405 -6.53 -4.91 -5.65
C CYS A 405 -6.40 -3.71 -6.58
N PHE A 406 -5.21 -3.09 -6.60
CA PHE A 406 -4.85 -2.01 -7.50
C PHE A 406 -3.64 -2.39 -8.34
N ASP A 407 -3.70 -2.21 -9.66
CA ASP A 407 -2.56 -2.39 -10.58
C ASP A 407 -1.82 -1.06 -10.75
N MET A 408 -1.05 -0.69 -9.73
CA MET A 408 -0.39 0.62 -9.67
C MET A 408 0.67 0.81 -10.74
N ASP A 409 1.33 -0.29 -11.15
CA ASP A 409 2.23 -0.26 -12.30
C ASP A 409 1.48 -0.42 -13.63
N MET A 410 0.19 -0.78 -13.66
CA MET A 410 -0.53 -1.15 -14.89
C MET A 410 0.18 -2.29 -15.67
N SER A 411 0.84 -3.19 -14.94
CA SER A 411 1.63 -4.29 -15.49
C SER A 411 0.75 -5.40 -16.08
N CYS A 412 -0.43 -5.64 -15.50
CA CYS A 412 -1.40 -6.62 -15.99
C CYS A 412 -2.40 -5.99 -16.94
N VAL A 413 -2.99 -4.86 -16.53
CA VAL A 413 -4.10 -4.19 -17.21
C VAL A 413 -3.85 -2.68 -17.30
N ASP A 414 -4.73 -1.97 -17.99
CA ASP A 414 -4.66 -0.53 -18.25
C ASP A 414 -5.55 0.29 -17.33
N ILE A 415 -5.96 -0.26 -16.18
CA ILE A 415 -6.85 0.39 -15.21
C ILE A 415 -6.30 0.23 -13.79
N ALA A 416 -6.61 1.19 -12.91
CA ALA A 416 -6.10 1.18 -11.54
C ALA A 416 -6.74 0.11 -10.66
N ILE A 417 -8.06 -0.11 -10.71
CA ILE A 417 -8.78 -1.02 -9.80
C ILE A 417 -9.02 -2.37 -10.49
N THR A 418 -8.63 -3.47 -9.86
CA THR A 418 -8.79 -4.83 -10.38
C THR A 418 -9.83 -5.60 -9.56
N ASP A 419 -9.43 -6.53 -8.71
CA ASP A 419 -10.37 -7.35 -7.94
C ASP A 419 -11.14 -6.51 -6.91
N ILE A 420 -12.46 -6.71 -6.81
CA ILE A 420 -13.32 -6.12 -5.77
C ILE A 420 -14.15 -7.24 -5.13
N ARG A 421 -14.08 -7.34 -3.80
CA ARG A 421 -14.55 -8.50 -3.06
C ARG A 421 -15.41 -8.07 -1.86
N MET A 422 -16.27 -8.98 -1.44
CA MET A 422 -17.16 -8.81 -0.29
C MET A 422 -16.48 -9.23 1.01
N LEU A 423 -16.76 -8.51 2.09
CA LEU A 423 -16.45 -8.94 3.46
C LEU A 423 -17.56 -9.86 4.00
N MET A 424 -17.17 -10.93 4.69
CA MET A 424 -18.07 -11.84 5.41
C MET A 424 -19.32 -12.29 4.62
N ALA A 425 -19.16 -12.50 3.31
CA ALA A 425 -20.22 -12.98 2.44
C ALA A 425 -20.14 -14.49 2.18
N ARG A 426 -21.30 -15.12 2.09
CA ARG A 426 -21.53 -16.50 1.64
C ARG A 426 -22.69 -16.52 0.64
N ASN A 427 -22.86 -17.63 -0.07
CA ASN A 427 -23.94 -17.80 -1.02
C ASN A 427 -25.16 -18.42 -0.32
N GLY A 428 -26.06 -17.58 0.19
CA GLY A 428 -27.20 -17.99 1.02
C GLY A 428 -26.80 -18.67 2.35
N LEU A 429 -27.81 -19.11 3.09
CA LEU A 429 -27.65 -19.61 4.47
C LEU A 429 -26.69 -20.80 4.59
N ARG A 430 -26.64 -21.66 3.55
CA ARG A 430 -25.80 -22.88 3.50
C ARG A 430 -24.43 -22.66 2.85
N GLY A 431 -24.16 -21.46 2.33
CA GLY A 431 -22.88 -21.12 1.72
C GLY A 431 -21.72 -21.19 2.71
N ARG A 432 -20.52 -21.50 2.21
CA ARG A 432 -19.31 -21.63 3.05
C ARG A 432 -18.83 -20.28 3.57
N LYS A 433 -18.53 -20.21 4.87
CA LYS A 433 -17.88 -19.05 5.52
C LYS A 433 -16.37 -19.06 5.22
N TRP A 434 -15.71 -17.92 5.46
CA TRP A 434 -14.25 -17.77 5.41
C TRP A 434 -13.65 -18.18 4.07
N LYS A 435 -14.28 -17.80 2.95
CA LYS A 435 -13.81 -18.10 1.59
C LYS A 435 -13.78 -16.83 0.75
N TRP A 436 -13.08 -16.94 -0.38
CA TRP A 436 -13.11 -15.94 -1.45
C TRP A 436 -14.54 -15.62 -1.86
N THR A 437 -14.79 -14.33 -2.10
CA THR A 437 -16.09 -13.77 -2.46
C THR A 437 -16.01 -13.03 -3.80
N ASP A 438 -17.10 -12.43 -4.25
CA ASP A 438 -17.11 -11.63 -5.48
C ASP A 438 -18.13 -10.49 -5.43
N ALA A 439 -17.66 -9.26 -5.64
CA ALA A 439 -18.49 -8.10 -5.93
C ALA A 439 -18.26 -7.58 -7.37
N GLY A 440 -17.51 -8.32 -8.18
CA GLY A 440 -17.11 -7.94 -9.52
C GLY A 440 -15.64 -7.50 -9.62
N TRP A 441 -15.22 -7.22 -10.84
CA TRP A 441 -13.85 -6.81 -11.17
C TRP A 441 -13.87 -5.48 -11.89
N GLY A 442 -12.85 -4.67 -11.65
CA GLY A 442 -12.50 -3.51 -12.44
C GLY A 442 -13.01 -2.19 -11.87
N GLY A 443 -12.26 -1.16 -12.23
CA GLY A 443 -12.54 0.25 -12.05
C GLY A 443 -11.29 1.05 -12.39
N ASP A 444 -11.40 2.35 -12.51
CA ASP A 444 -10.28 3.20 -12.91
C ASP A 444 -10.42 4.57 -12.26
N TRP A 445 -9.29 5.19 -11.94
CA TRP A 445 -9.28 6.49 -11.25
C TRP A 445 -9.55 7.63 -12.22
N LEU A 446 -8.84 7.68 -13.34
CA LEU A 446 -9.03 8.71 -14.36
C LEU A 446 -8.79 8.10 -15.75
N ASN A 447 -9.63 8.48 -16.70
CA ASN A 447 -9.31 8.29 -18.11
C ASN A 447 -9.64 9.55 -18.89
N ILE A 448 -8.66 9.97 -19.70
CA ILE A 448 -8.79 11.01 -20.69
C ILE A 448 -8.31 10.41 -22.00
N LYS A 449 -9.07 10.66 -23.06
CA LYS A 449 -8.73 10.27 -24.42
C LYS A 449 -8.70 11.50 -25.30
N ASP A 450 -7.78 11.51 -26.23
CA ASP A 450 -7.73 12.48 -27.31
C ASP A 450 -7.56 11.73 -28.64
N ASP A 451 -7.31 12.48 -29.72
CA ASP A 451 -7.11 11.90 -31.04
C ASP A 451 -5.75 11.20 -31.20
N ASN A 452 -4.81 11.45 -30.28
CA ASN A 452 -3.47 10.84 -30.28
C ASN A 452 -3.44 9.55 -29.46
N GLN A 453 -4.25 9.43 -28.40
CA GLN A 453 -4.22 8.28 -27.50
C GLN A 453 -5.57 7.94 -26.85
N LYS A 454 -5.76 6.63 -26.65
CA LYS A 454 -6.96 6.05 -26.04
C LYS A 454 -7.04 6.16 -24.52
N LYS A 455 -5.94 6.57 -23.89
CA LYS A 455 -5.81 6.81 -22.45
C LYS A 455 -4.52 7.58 -22.17
N TYR A 456 -4.61 8.54 -21.26
CA TYR A 456 -3.46 9.12 -20.60
C TYR A 456 -3.01 8.15 -19.50
N PHE A 457 -1.76 7.68 -19.58
CA PHE A 457 -1.21 6.76 -18.60
C PHE A 457 -0.50 7.50 -17.47
N MET A 458 -0.54 6.88 -16.28
CA MET A 458 0.18 7.34 -15.12
C MET A 458 1.69 7.18 -15.31
N ASN A 459 2.47 8.16 -14.85
CA ASN A 459 3.93 8.10 -14.85
C ASN A 459 4.52 8.74 -13.58
N GLY A 460 5.74 8.35 -13.25
CA GLY A 460 6.45 8.85 -12.07
C GLY A 460 5.72 8.58 -10.75
N ILE A 461 4.84 7.56 -10.71
CA ILE A 461 4.05 7.24 -9.53
C ILE A 461 4.99 6.74 -8.42
N LYS A 462 5.00 7.47 -7.31
CA LYS A 462 5.51 7.01 -6.02
C LYS A 462 4.34 6.61 -5.14
N THR A 463 4.56 5.64 -4.26
CA THR A 463 3.58 5.26 -3.25
C THR A 463 4.17 5.23 -1.86
N ALA A 464 3.51 5.90 -0.93
CA ALA A 464 3.83 5.87 0.49
C ALA A 464 2.85 5.00 1.28
N TYR A 465 3.36 3.99 1.99
CA TYR A 465 2.59 3.23 2.96
C TYR A 465 2.76 3.86 4.34
N LEU A 466 1.88 4.80 4.69
CA LEU A 466 1.95 5.52 5.97
C LEU A 466 1.46 4.64 7.11
N SER A 467 0.42 3.84 6.85
CA SER A 467 0.01 2.77 7.74
C SER A 467 -0.50 1.57 6.96
N HIS A 468 0.07 0.40 7.26
CA HIS A 468 -0.41 -0.86 6.70
C HIS A 468 -1.71 -1.34 7.36
N GLY A 469 -2.11 -0.83 8.54
CA GLY A 469 -3.18 -1.34 9.40
C GLY A 469 -2.69 -1.57 10.84
N PRO A 470 -3.38 -2.35 11.70
CA PRO A 470 -4.57 -3.18 11.46
C PRO A 470 -5.92 -2.51 11.74
N CYS A 471 -5.97 -1.28 12.25
CA CYS A 471 -7.19 -0.56 12.60
C CYS A 471 -7.71 0.33 11.45
N LEU A 472 -6.81 1.08 10.83
CA LEU A 472 -7.05 1.94 9.68
C LEU A 472 -5.79 1.96 8.81
N THR A 473 -5.94 1.63 7.53
CA THR A 473 -4.84 1.74 6.57
C THR A 473 -4.72 3.18 6.04
N ASP A 474 -3.52 3.55 5.62
CA ASP A 474 -3.26 4.86 5.04
C ASP A 474 -2.14 4.78 4.00
N VAL A 475 -2.52 4.81 2.73
CA VAL A 475 -1.59 4.72 1.60
C VAL A 475 -1.83 5.87 0.64
N LYS A 476 -0.77 6.55 0.25
CA LYS A 476 -0.81 7.69 -0.68
C LYS A 476 -0.06 7.36 -1.96
N HIS A 477 -0.61 7.75 -3.11
CA HIS A 477 0.03 7.63 -4.42
C HIS A 477 0.14 9.02 -5.05
N GLU A 478 1.31 9.38 -5.56
CA GLU A 478 1.52 10.66 -6.22
C GLU A 478 2.38 10.54 -7.47
N GLY A 479 2.02 11.27 -8.52
CA GLY A 479 2.77 11.37 -9.77
C GLY A 479 1.98 12.17 -10.79
N TYR A 480 1.94 11.71 -12.04
CA TYR A 480 1.29 12.45 -13.12
C TYR A 480 0.49 11.56 -14.06
N TYR A 481 -0.44 12.15 -14.81
CA TYR A 481 -1.02 11.57 -16.01
C TYR A 481 -0.51 12.29 -17.27
N GLY A 482 -0.32 11.50 -18.33
CA GLY A 482 0.06 11.98 -19.66
C GLY A 482 1.56 12.22 -19.82
N MET A 483 2.03 12.19 -21.08
CA MET A 483 3.44 12.26 -21.45
C MET A 483 4.12 13.53 -20.95
N ASN A 484 3.42 14.66 -21.02
CA ASN A 484 3.96 15.96 -20.66
C ASN A 484 3.56 16.36 -19.23
N LYS A 485 3.12 15.40 -18.41
CA LYS A 485 2.63 15.62 -17.06
C LYS A 485 1.46 16.60 -17.02
N GLU A 486 0.54 16.44 -17.97
CA GLU A 486 -0.63 17.30 -18.18
C GLU A 486 -1.48 17.43 -16.91
N ILE A 487 -1.44 16.44 -16.03
CA ILE A 487 -2.18 16.44 -14.77
C ILE A 487 -1.26 15.99 -13.64
N ASP A 488 -1.11 16.83 -12.61
CA ASP A 488 -0.56 16.46 -11.31
C ASP A 488 -1.61 15.66 -10.54
N PHE A 489 -1.20 14.49 -10.05
CA PHE A 489 -2.11 13.50 -9.49
C PHE A 489 -1.71 13.10 -8.07
N LYS A 490 -2.71 13.09 -7.19
CA LYS A 490 -2.61 12.54 -5.84
C LYS A 490 -3.81 11.65 -5.52
N ALA A 491 -3.56 10.52 -4.85
CA ALA A 491 -4.58 9.68 -4.27
C ALA A 491 -4.23 9.31 -2.83
N ARG A 492 -5.24 9.23 -1.96
CA ARG A 492 -5.14 8.63 -0.61
C ARG A 492 -6.19 7.54 -0.48
N ILE A 493 -5.74 6.33 -0.17
CA ILE A 493 -6.54 5.12 -0.13
C ILE A 493 -6.49 4.52 1.28
N GLN A 494 -7.67 4.32 1.87
CA GLN A 494 -7.80 3.83 3.24
C GLN A 494 -8.91 2.76 3.35
N THR A 495 -8.76 1.83 4.29
CA THR A 495 -9.82 0.92 4.75
C THR A 495 -9.65 0.66 6.25
N LEU A 496 -10.69 0.17 6.91
CA LEU A 496 -10.78 0.03 8.36
C LEU A 496 -11.06 -1.41 8.75
N ARG A 497 -10.70 -1.78 9.98
CA ARG A 497 -11.25 -2.99 10.61
C ARG A 497 -12.74 -2.80 10.87
N THR A 498 -13.53 -3.77 10.43
CA THR A 498 -14.98 -3.80 10.61
C THR A 498 -15.50 -5.23 10.43
N ASP A 499 -16.68 -5.51 10.95
CA ASP A 499 -17.30 -6.83 10.93
C ASP A 499 -18.62 -6.88 10.13
N ASP A 500 -19.08 -5.77 9.55
CA ASP A 500 -20.32 -5.66 8.79
C ASP A 500 -20.11 -5.85 7.28
N TYR A 501 -19.49 -4.89 6.60
CA TYR A 501 -19.29 -4.86 5.15
C TYR A 501 -17.98 -4.16 4.79
N SER A 502 -17.49 -4.43 3.58
CA SER A 502 -16.25 -3.81 3.11
C SER A 502 -16.49 -2.39 2.63
N ARG A 503 -15.66 -1.46 3.11
CA ARG A 503 -15.63 -0.06 2.67
C ARG A 503 -14.21 0.43 2.49
N SER A 504 -13.98 1.16 1.40
CA SER A 504 -12.70 1.79 1.08
C SER A 504 -12.91 3.27 0.80
N PHE A 505 -12.08 4.10 1.42
CA PHE A 505 -12.06 5.54 1.22
C PHE A 505 -11.02 5.86 0.16
N GLN A 506 -11.41 6.60 -0.86
CA GLN A 506 -10.57 6.97 -1.99
C GLN A 506 -10.70 8.47 -2.23
N LYS A 507 -9.67 9.21 -1.82
CA LYS A 507 -9.58 10.65 -2.04
C LYS A 507 -8.66 10.92 -3.22
N PHE A 508 -9.11 11.74 -4.15
CA PHE A 508 -8.35 12.08 -5.36
C PHE A 508 -8.20 13.59 -5.49
N SER A 509 -7.03 14.02 -5.96
CA SER A 509 -6.74 15.38 -6.40
C SER A 509 -6.12 15.33 -7.78
N TYR A 510 -6.66 16.13 -8.69
CA TYR A 510 -6.13 16.35 -10.03
C TYR A 510 -5.94 17.85 -10.25
N GLU A 511 -4.74 18.28 -10.61
CA GLU A 511 -4.45 19.67 -10.99
C GLU A 511 -3.94 19.68 -12.43
N PHE A 512 -4.59 20.45 -13.29
CA PHE A 512 -4.25 20.51 -14.71
C PHE A 512 -3.09 21.48 -14.92
N THR A 513 -1.95 20.96 -15.39
CA THR A 513 -0.74 21.77 -15.63
C THR A 513 -0.71 22.39 -17.02
N GLN A 514 -1.59 21.90 -17.89
CA GLN A 514 -1.77 22.26 -19.30
C GLN A 514 -3.25 22.19 -19.66
N ASP A 515 -3.61 22.77 -20.81
CA ASP A 515 -4.96 22.66 -21.35
C ASP A 515 -5.23 21.21 -21.80
N VAL A 516 -6.34 20.63 -21.34
CA VAL A 516 -6.72 19.24 -21.63
C VAL A 516 -8.19 19.18 -22.02
N SER A 517 -8.50 18.53 -23.14
CA SER A 517 -9.88 18.31 -23.56
C SER A 517 -10.63 17.39 -22.59
N ALA A 518 -11.85 17.78 -22.23
CA ALA A 518 -12.79 17.00 -21.42
C ALA A 518 -13.87 16.31 -22.28
N GLU A 519 -13.71 16.23 -23.60
CA GLU A 519 -14.72 15.61 -24.49
C GLU A 519 -14.87 14.10 -24.26
N LYS A 520 -13.75 13.40 -24.00
CA LYS A 520 -13.68 11.94 -23.82
C LYS A 520 -13.04 11.61 -22.47
N ILE A 521 -13.73 11.98 -21.39
CA ILE A 521 -13.25 11.83 -20.02
C ILE A 521 -14.22 11.06 -19.12
N TRP A 522 -13.67 10.38 -18.12
CA TRP A 522 -14.36 10.10 -16.86
C TRP A 522 -13.39 10.31 -15.69
N LEU A 523 -13.90 10.87 -14.61
CA LEU A 523 -13.17 11.25 -13.40
C LEU A 523 -13.05 10.13 -12.37
N PHE A 524 -13.83 9.07 -12.58
CA PHE A 524 -13.76 7.79 -11.88
C PHE A 524 -14.64 6.80 -12.64
N LYS A 525 -14.26 5.53 -12.66
CA LYS A 525 -15.08 4.45 -13.22
C LYS A 525 -15.13 3.27 -12.27
N LEU A 526 -16.32 2.75 -12.01
CA LEU A 526 -16.54 1.51 -11.30
C LEU A 526 -17.19 0.51 -12.24
N GLY A 527 -16.53 -0.60 -12.57
CA GLY A 527 -17.05 -1.49 -13.60
C GLY A 527 -15.97 -2.19 -14.42
N ARG A 528 -16.25 -2.53 -15.68
CA ARG A 528 -15.46 -3.48 -16.51
C ARG A 528 -15.56 -4.92 -16.02
N THR A 529 -16.63 -5.24 -15.29
CA THR A 529 -16.82 -6.55 -14.68
C THR A 529 -17.35 -7.57 -15.69
N HIS A 530 -16.57 -8.60 -15.98
CA HIS A 530 -17.05 -9.74 -16.75
C HIS A 530 -17.82 -10.72 -15.86
N ARG A 531 -18.78 -11.47 -16.45
CA ARG A 531 -19.52 -12.56 -15.78
C ARG A 531 -20.25 -12.12 -14.50
N HIS A 532 -20.83 -10.93 -14.54
CA HIS A 532 -21.63 -10.38 -13.45
C HIS A 532 -22.84 -9.69 -14.09
N THR A 533 -24.02 -9.87 -13.51
CA THR A 533 -25.25 -9.23 -14.00
C THR A 533 -25.63 -8.08 -13.10
N THR A 534 -26.15 -7.01 -13.67
CA THR A 534 -26.59 -5.80 -12.98
C THR A 534 -28.07 -5.59 -13.28
N PRO A 535 -28.99 -6.04 -12.42
CA PRO A 535 -30.43 -5.97 -12.71
C PRO A 535 -31.01 -4.58 -12.45
N LYS A 536 -30.37 -3.77 -11.61
CA LYS A 536 -30.83 -2.43 -11.26
C LYS A 536 -29.67 -1.47 -11.12
N LEU A 537 -29.89 -0.23 -11.56
CA LEU A 537 -29.05 0.92 -11.25
C LEU A 537 -29.90 1.92 -10.47
N VAL A 538 -29.44 2.28 -9.28
CA VAL A 538 -30.18 3.12 -8.34
C VAL A 538 -29.29 4.24 -7.86
N TYR A 539 -29.82 5.45 -7.72
CA TYR A 539 -29.05 6.56 -7.16
C TYR A 539 -29.91 7.49 -6.32
N GLY A 540 -29.24 8.18 -5.41
CA GLY A 540 -29.87 9.07 -4.45
C GLY A 540 -28.88 10.01 -3.80
N ASN A 541 -29.34 10.65 -2.73
CA ASN A 541 -28.58 11.58 -1.91
C ASN A 541 -28.88 11.33 -0.43
N ILE A 542 -28.54 12.27 0.46
CA ILE A 542 -28.75 12.12 1.90
C ILE A 542 -30.24 12.00 2.27
N ASP A 543 -31.13 12.65 1.51
CA ASP A 543 -32.58 12.62 1.73
C ASP A 543 -33.22 11.28 1.28
N GLY A 544 -32.46 10.44 0.59
CA GLY A 544 -32.87 9.10 0.16
C GLY A 544 -32.82 8.92 -1.35
N LEU A 545 -33.76 8.12 -1.87
CA LEU A 545 -33.82 7.72 -3.27
C LEU A 545 -34.19 8.91 -4.17
N ILE A 546 -33.40 9.15 -5.21
CA ILE A 546 -33.80 10.04 -6.32
C ILE A 546 -34.44 9.21 -7.43
N LYS A 547 -33.78 8.14 -7.90
CA LYS A 547 -34.33 7.31 -8.97
C LYS A 547 -33.80 5.88 -8.95
N GLN A 548 -34.67 4.97 -9.38
CA GLN A 548 -34.36 3.56 -9.64
C GLN A 548 -34.64 3.24 -11.09
N HIS A 549 -33.72 2.51 -11.71
CA HIS A 549 -33.86 1.97 -13.06
C HIS A 549 -33.71 0.46 -13.05
N ASP A 550 -34.69 -0.25 -13.63
CA ASP A 550 -34.54 -1.67 -13.97
C ASP A 550 -33.75 -1.76 -15.29
N VAL A 551 -32.76 -2.67 -15.32
CA VAL A 551 -31.87 -2.87 -16.47
C VAL A 551 -32.50 -3.89 -17.42
N PRO A 552 -32.88 -3.50 -18.66
CA PRO A 552 -33.48 -4.40 -19.63
C PRO A 552 -32.56 -5.52 -20.08
N ASP A 553 -33.14 -6.60 -20.59
CA ASP A 553 -32.38 -7.75 -21.10
C ASP A 553 -31.80 -7.54 -22.51
N ASP A 554 -32.28 -6.56 -23.27
CA ASP A 554 -32.01 -6.34 -24.70
C ASP A 554 -30.95 -5.25 -24.99
N LEU A 555 -30.13 -4.89 -24.00
CA LEU A 555 -29.09 -3.88 -24.16
C LEU A 555 -27.93 -4.35 -25.05
N LYS A 556 -27.20 -3.39 -25.64
CA LYS A 556 -26.01 -3.65 -26.48
C LYS A 556 -24.74 -3.21 -25.76
N ASP A 557 -23.64 -3.92 -26.02
CA ASP A 557 -22.29 -3.52 -25.57
C ASP A 557 -22.02 -2.04 -25.96
N ASN A 558 -21.49 -1.26 -25.01
CA ASN A 558 -21.21 0.18 -25.11
C ASN A 558 -22.42 1.11 -25.26
N GLN A 559 -23.65 0.60 -25.24
CA GLN A 559 -24.84 1.45 -25.18
C GLN A 559 -24.82 2.30 -23.89
N ILE A 560 -25.21 3.57 -23.98
CA ILE A 560 -25.43 4.41 -22.80
C ILE A 560 -26.81 4.11 -22.25
N PHE A 561 -26.88 3.35 -21.15
CA PHE A 561 -28.14 3.01 -20.47
C PHE A 561 -28.63 4.19 -19.63
N LEU A 562 -27.78 4.71 -18.74
CA LEU A 562 -28.05 5.95 -18.02
C LEU A 562 -27.25 7.07 -18.69
N LYS A 563 -27.94 8.04 -19.29
CA LYS A 563 -27.34 9.27 -19.84
C LYS A 563 -26.73 10.12 -18.72
N ASN A 564 -25.91 11.12 -19.09
CA ASN A 564 -25.36 12.08 -18.13
C ASN A 564 -26.47 12.61 -17.20
N THR A 565 -26.31 12.33 -15.91
CA THR A 565 -27.31 12.64 -14.89
C THR A 565 -26.63 13.35 -13.74
N LYS A 566 -26.95 14.63 -13.56
CA LYS A 566 -26.53 15.41 -12.40
C LYS A 566 -27.29 14.93 -11.16
N LEU A 567 -26.58 14.64 -10.08
CA LEU A 567 -27.20 14.30 -8.79
C LEU A 567 -27.46 15.59 -8.01
N THR A 568 -28.74 15.89 -7.77
CA THR A 568 -29.22 17.12 -7.13
C THR A 568 -29.43 16.95 -5.62
N GLY A 569 -29.71 18.05 -4.92
CA GLY A 569 -29.89 18.08 -3.47
C GLY A 569 -28.59 17.95 -2.67
N PRO A 570 -28.68 17.92 -1.33
CA PRO A 570 -27.52 17.83 -0.45
C PRO A 570 -26.85 16.45 -0.50
N GLY A 571 -25.52 16.42 -0.45
CA GLY A 571 -24.74 15.18 -0.31
C GLY A 571 -24.77 14.62 1.13
N PRO A 572 -24.19 13.43 1.36
CA PRO A 572 -23.49 12.61 0.37
C PRO A 572 -24.43 12.01 -0.68
N TRP A 573 -23.95 11.93 -1.92
CA TRP A 573 -24.67 11.27 -3.02
C TRP A 573 -24.26 9.81 -3.11
N TRP A 574 -25.12 8.96 -3.67
CA TRP A 574 -24.79 7.55 -3.83
C TRP A 574 -25.39 6.96 -5.10
N VAL A 575 -24.69 5.97 -5.65
CA VAL A 575 -25.15 5.15 -6.78
C VAL A 575 -24.82 3.68 -6.50
N ALA A 576 -25.78 2.79 -6.73
CA ALA A 576 -25.72 1.39 -6.35
C ALA A 576 -26.24 0.47 -7.46
N LEU A 577 -25.59 -0.68 -7.61
CA LEU A 577 -25.96 -1.73 -8.56
C LEU A 577 -26.79 -2.82 -7.89
N THR A 578 -27.90 -2.45 -7.23
CA THR A 578 -28.63 -3.35 -6.31
C THR A 578 -29.08 -4.65 -6.99
N GLY A 579 -28.96 -5.77 -6.27
CA GLY A 579 -29.32 -7.10 -6.78
C GLY A 579 -28.29 -7.71 -7.74
N ALA A 580 -27.19 -6.99 -8.02
CA ALA A 580 -26.11 -7.52 -8.85
C ALA A 580 -25.55 -8.82 -8.26
N LYS A 581 -25.16 -9.72 -9.16
CA LYS A 581 -24.69 -11.06 -8.81
C LYS A 581 -23.76 -11.61 -9.87
N LYS A 582 -22.85 -12.47 -9.45
CA LYS A 582 -22.05 -13.26 -10.38
C LYS A 582 -22.93 -14.16 -11.24
N SER A 583 -22.63 -14.27 -12.53
CA SER A 583 -23.35 -15.15 -13.47
C SER A 583 -22.70 -16.52 -13.66
N SER A 584 -21.54 -16.77 -13.04
CA SER A 584 -20.90 -18.10 -13.07
C SER A 584 -21.47 -19.04 -12.01
N GLY A 585 -21.43 -20.35 -12.25
CA GLY A 585 -21.84 -21.37 -11.26
C GLY A 585 -20.88 -21.61 -10.08
N LYS A 586 -19.89 -20.74 -9.81
CA LYS A 586 -19.02 -20.89 -8.63
C LYS A 586 -19.82 -20.54 -7.35
N ASP A 587 -19.71 -21.40 -6.34
CA ASP A 587 -20.28 -21.18 -5.01
C ASP A 587 -19.44 -20.17 -4.19
N TRP A 588 -19.47 -18.91 -4.59
CA TRP A 588 -18.84 -17.78 -3.88
C TRP A 588 -19.91 -16.87 -3.32
N GLY A 589 -19.67 -16.34 -2.11
CA GLY A 589 -20.48 -15.24 -1.60
C GLY A 589 -20.44 -14.06 -2.55
N THR A 590 -21.62 -13.51 -2.87
CA THR A 590 -21.75 -12.43 -3.84
C THR A 590 -22.70 -11.36 -3.36
N GLY A 591 -22.44 -10.12 -3.76
CA GLY A 591 -23.23 -8.95 -3.45
C GLY A 591 -23.10 -7.93 -4.54
N TYR A 592 -23.42 -6.68 -4.22
CA TYR A 592 -23.36 -5.58 -5.16
C TYR A 592 -22.43 -4.47 -4.69
N LYS A 593 -21.98 -3.65 -5.64
CA LYS A 593 -21.15 -2.47 -5.39
C LYS A 593 -22.02 -1.23 -5.30
N ALA A 594 -21.63 -0.30 -4.43
CA ALA A 594 -22.14 1.06 -4.41
C ALA A 594 -20.98 2.04 -4.26
N LEU A 595 -21.13 3.21 -4.87
CA LEU A 595 -20.22 4.33 -4.75
C LEU A 595 -20.95 5.46 -4.03
N ILE A 596 -20.41 5.89 -2.90
CA ILE A 596 -20.86 7.07 -2.17
C ILE A 596 -19.89 8.20 -2.51
N VAL A 597 -20.44 9.34 -2.95
CA VAL A 597 -19.71 10.58 -3.21
C VAL A 597 -19.91 11.48 -1.99
N ARG A 598 -18.91 11.50 -1.10
CA ARG A 598 -18.91 12.32 0.12
C ARG A 598 -18.47 13.75 -0.15
N GLY A 599 -17.57 13.91 -1.12
CA GLY A 599 -17.06 15.19 -1.58
C GLY A 599 -16.88 15.19 -3.09
N TYR A 600 -17.30 16.28 -3.72
CA TYR A 600 -17.12 16.54 -5.14
C TYR A 600 -16.91 18.04 -5.32
N LYS A 601 -15.75 18.42 -5.84
CA LYS A 601 -15.44 19.82 -6.15
C LYS A 601 -14.61 19.87 -7.42
N ILE A 602 -15.10 20.60 -8.40
CA ILE A 602 -14.39 20.88 -9.64
C ILE A 602 -14.29 22.39 -9.80
N VAL A 603 -13.08 22.87 -10.03
CA VAL A 603 -12.82 24.25 -10.44
C VAL A 603 -12.42 24.21 -11.91
N ALA A 604 -13.26 24.78 -12.79
CA ALA A 604 -13.03 24.80 -14.22
C ALA A 604 -13.46 26.13 -14.83
N GLY A 605 -12.57 26.78 -15.59
CA GLY A 605 -12.86 28.05 -16.26
C GLY A 605 -13.31 29.17 -15.30
N GLY A 606 -12.76 29.20 -14.08
CA GLY A 606 -13.13 30.15 -13.02
C GLY A 606 -14.42 29.84 -12.26
N ASN A 607 -15.15 28.78 -12.62
CA ASN A 607 -16.37 28.34 -11.94
C ASN A 607 -16.09 27.19 -10.99
N THR A 608 -16.84 27.10 -9.88
CA THR A 608 -16.79 25.97 -8.95
C THR A 608 -18.09 25.15 -9.04
N TYR A 609 -17.95 23.83 -9.17
CA TYR A 609 -19.04 22.88 -9.27
C TYR A 609 -18.97 21.85 -8.15
N THR A 610 -20.09 21.62 -7.46
CA THR A 610 -20.14 20.77 -6.26
C THR A 610 -21.14 19.61 -6.32
N ASN A 611 -21.88 19.49 -7.43
CA ASN A 611 -22.79 18.35 -7.65
C ASN A 611 -22.17 17.37 -8.64
N PRO A 612 -22.12 16.07 -8.32
CA PRO A 612 -21.58 15.07 -9.21
C PRO A 612 -22.50 14.78 -10.40
N THR A 613 -21.91 14.41 -11.53
CA THR A 613 -22.62 13.91 -12.72
C THR A 613 -22.21 12.47 -12.98
N ILE A 614 -23.19 11.58 -13.14
CA ILE A 614 -22.95 10.16 -13.41
C ILE A 614 -23.45 9.72 -14.78
N ARG A 615 -22.84 8.69 -15.34
CA ARG A 615 -23.28 7.97 -16.55
C ARG A 615 -23.18 6.47 -16.35
N GLY A 616 -24.09 5.72 -16.96
CA GLY A 616 -24.13 4.25 -16.87
C GLY A 616 -24.02 3.60 -18.25
N PRO A 617 -22.80 3.36 -18.76
CA PRO A 617 -22.61 2.61 -19.99
C PRO A 617 -22.72 1.10 -19.74
N VAL A 618 -23.25 0.39 -20.74
CA VAL A 618 -23.30 -1.07 -20.78
C VAL A 618 -21.92 -1.61 -21.10
N PHE A 619 -21.30 -2.29 -20.14
CA PHE A 619 -20.01 -2.93 -20.37
C PHE A 619 -20.15 -4.22 -21.18
N LYS A 620 -21.14 -5.04 -20.81
CA LYS A 620 -21.48 -6.30 -21.49
C LYS A 620 -22.98 -6.49 -21.54
N SER A 621 -23.50 -7.01 -22.64
CA SER A 621 -24.91 -7.35 -22.80
C SER A 621 -25.25 -8.79 -22.40
N SER A 622 -24.25 -9.68 -22.30
CA SER A 622 -24.44 -11.09 -21.95
C SER A 622 -23.46 -11.55 -20.86
N PRO A 623 -23.90 -11.62 -19.59
CA PRO A 623 -25.13 -10.99 -19.07
C PRO A 623 -25.03 -9.45 -19.06
N ASN A 624 -26.18 -8.77 -18.96
CA ASN A 624 -26.19 -7.30 -18.84
C ASN A 624 -25.43 -6.83 -17.61
N ASN A 625 -24.41 -6.00 -17.85
CA ASN A 625 -23.53 -5.43 -16.86
C ASN A 625 -23.35 -3.94 -17.12
N ILE A 626 -23.67 -3.12 -16.13
CA ILE A 626 -23.62 -1.66 -16.23
C ILE A 626 -22.44 -1.17 -15.39
N ASP A 627 -21.62 -0.32 -15.99
CA ASP A 627 -20.59 0.41 -15.27
C ASP A 627 -21.16 1.71 -14.70
N ILE A 628 -20.46 2.30 -13.74
CA ILE A 628 -20.72 3.66 -13.26
C ILE A 628 -19.52 4.53 -13.65
N GLU A 629 -19.77 5.64 -14.32
CA GLU A 629 -18.77 6.67 -14.62
C GLU A 629 -19.15 7.97 -13.92
N LEU A 630 -18.20 8.56 -13.18
CA LEU A 630 -18.28 9.93 -12.70
C LEU A 630 -17.71 10.85 -13.78
N LEU A 631 -18.41 11.94 -14.08
CA LEU A 631 -18.07 12.85 -15.17
C LEU A 631 -17.85 14.28 -14.66
N PRO A 632 -17.19 15.15 -15.44
CA PRO A 632 -17.30 16.59 -15.26
C PRO A 632 -18.75 17.06 -15.36
N PRO A 633 -19.09 18.23 -14.80
CA PRO A 633 -20.40 18.84 -14.96
C PRO A 633 -20.66 19.25 -16.41
N ASP A 634 -21.94 19.32 -16.77
CA ASP A 634 -22.37 19.76 -18.11
C ASP A 634 -21.80 21.15 -18.45
N GLY A 635 -21.32 21.31 -19.68
CA GLY A 635 -20.72 22.54 -20.19
C GLY A 635 -19.20 22.66 -20.00
N VAL A 636 -18.58 21.79 -19.20
CA VAL A 636 -17.10 21.70 -19.14
C VAL A 636 -16.59 20.83 -20.29
N THR A 637 -16.10 21.48 -21.34
CA THR A 637 -15.54 20.85 -22.55
C THR A 637 -14.03 20.68 -22.51
N ASP A 638 -13.36 21.43 -21.64
CA ASP A 638 -11.93 21.42 -21.45
C ASP A 638 -11.57 21.91 -20.04
N PHE A 639 -10.41 21.50 -19.57
CA PHE A 639 -9.77 22.01 -18.37
C PHE A 639 -8.58 22.87 -18.78
N LYS A 640 -8.52 24.09 -18.26
CA LYS A 640 -7.41 25.01 -18.45
C LYS A 640 -6.29 24.71 -17.47
N LYS A 641 -5.08 25.14 -17.82
CA LYS A 641 -3.98 25.18 -16.85
C LYS A 641 -4.43 25.91 -15.57
N GLY A 642 -4.28 25.26 -14.42
CA GLY A 642 -4.67 25.76 -13.09
C GLY A 642 -6.06 25.31 -12.64
N ASP A 643 -6.86 24.69 -13.51
CA ASP A 643 -8.10 24.05 -13.10
C ASP A 643 -7.82 22.81 -12.24
N SER A 644 -8.80 22.40 -11.42
CA SER A 644 -8.61 21.32 -10.45
C SER A 644 -9.87 20.52 -10.13
N ILE A 645 -9.65 19.30 -9.65
CA ILE A 645 -10.69 18.36 -9.25
C ILE A 645 -10.30 17.73 -7.91
N GLU A 646 -11.21 17.80 -6.94
CA GLU A 646 -11.11 17.12 -5.65
C GLU A 646 -12.31 16.17 -5.48
N LEU A 647 -12.04 14.89 -5.22
CA LEU A 647 -13.05 13.86 -5.00
C LEU A 647 -12.82 13.17 -3.65
N ASP A 648 -13.89 12.95 -2.88
CA ASP A 648 -13.90 12.10 -1.68
C ASP A 648 -14.95 11.02 -1.88
N LEU A 649 -14.48 9.83 -2.25
CA LEU A 649 -15.31 8.69 -2.64
C LEU A 649 -15.20 7.57 -1.60
N GLU A 650 -16.32 6.92 -1.31
CA GLU A 650 -16.35 5.66 -0.57
C GLU A 650 -16.93 4.56 -1.47
N LEU A 651 -16.10 3.57 -1.78
CA LEU A 651 -16.51 2.37 -2.50
C LEU A 651 -16.84 1.28 -1.48
N ILE A 652 -18.10 0.83 -1.50
CA ILE A 652 -18.63 -0.18 -0.59
C ILE A 652 -19.16 -1.38 -1.35
N THR A 653 -19.12 -2.55 -0.70
CA THR A 653 -19.70 -3.78 -1.23
C THR A 653 -20.70 -4.35 -0.23
N LEU A 654 -21.95 -4.54 -0.65
CA LEU A 654 -23.07 -4.80 0.24
C LEU A 654 -23.74 -6.14 -0.06
N HIS A 655 -24.17 -6.80 1.01
CA HIS A 655 -24.90 -8.07 0.93
C HIS A 655 -26.29 -7.82 0.38
N ARG A 656 -26.82 -8.82 -0.31
CA ARG A 656 -28.17 -8.76 -0.88
C ARG A 656 -29.24 -9.08 0.15
N THR A 657 -28.97 -10.05 1.02
CA THR A 657 -29.91 -10.51 2.05
C THR A 657 -29.14 -10.86 3.32
N ALA A 658 -29.85 -11.01 4.44
CA ALA A 658 -29.24 -11.42 5.70
C ALA A 658 -28.59 -12.81 5.63
N ASP A 659 -29.10 -13.70 4.78
CA ASP A 659 -28.57 -15.05 4.58
C ASP A 659 -27.17 -15.05 3.95
N ASP A 660 -26.89 -14.08 3.06
CA ASP A 660 -25.58 -13.91 2.44
C ASP A 660 -24.53 -13.41 3.46
N TYR A 661 -24.94 -12.80 4.58
CA TYR A 661 -24.04 -12.25 5.59
C TYR A 661 -23.83 -13.23 6.76
N TYR A 662 -22.58 -13.64 6.99
CA TYR A 662 -22.25 -14.56 8.08
C TYR A 662 -21.56 -13.91 9.29
N GLY A 663 -21.29 -12.61 9.23
CA GLY A 663 -20.60 -11.88 10.29
C GLY A 663 -21.46 -11.62 11.54
N PRO A 664 -20.86 -11.10 12.61
CA PRO A 664 -21.50 -10.99 13.92
C PRO A 664 -22.32 -9.71 14.14
N ASN A 665 -22.33 -8.74 13.22
CA ASN A 665 -23.03 -7.46 13.41
C ASN A 665 -24.56 -7.62 13.28
N GLU A 666 -25.24 -7.63 14.42
CA GLU A 666 -26.69 -7.87 14.48
C GLU A 666 -27.53 -6.66 14.03
N ALA A 667 -27.04 -5.43 14.20
CA ALA A 667 -27.73 -4.24 13.70
C ALA A 667 -27.80 -4.27 12.16
N TYR A 668 -26.68 -4.60 11.51
CA TYR A 668 -26.61 -4.78 10.07
C TYR A 668 -27.44 -5.98 9.59
N ARG A 669 -27.37 -7.13 10.28
CA ARG A 669 -28.21 -8.30 9.98
C ARG A 669 -29.70 -7.96 10.03
N LYS A 670 -30.15 -7.29 11.09
CA LYS A 670 -31.54 -6.84 11.25
C LYS A 670 -31.96 -5.91 10.11
N HIS A 671 -31.09 -4.98 9.71
CA HIS A 671 -31.34 -4.12 8.56
C HIS A 671 -31.53 -4.91 7.27
N LEU A 672 -30.64 -5.86 6.97
CA LEU A 672 -30.73 -6.71 5.76
C LEU A 672 -32.00 -7.57 5.75
N THR A 673 -32.44 -8.07 6.91
CA THR A 673 -33.70 -8.83 7.03
C THR A 673 -34.91 -7.96 6.69
N GLY A 674 -34.93 -6.70 7.14
CA GLY A 674 -36.01 -5.76 6.85
C GLY A 674 -35.96 -5.18 5.43
N ASN A 675 -34.80 -5.21 4.77
CA ASN A 675 -34.56 -4.54 3.49
C ASN A 675 -33.79 -5.43 2.48
N PRO A 676 -34.26 -6.64 2.17
CA PRO A 676 -33.57 -7.52 1.23
C PRO A 676 -33.51 -6.92 -0.18
N ASN A 677 -32.35 -7.00 -0.82
CA ASN A 677 -32.04 -6.49 -2.16
C ASN A 677 -32.46 -5.02 -2.37
N SER A 678 -32.25 -4.19 -1.35
CA SER A 678 -32.75 -2.81 -1.33
C SER A 678 -31.65 -1.77 -1.45
N TRP A 679 -31.96 -0.66 -2.13
CA TRP A 679 -31.14 0.55 -2.13
C TRP A 679 -31.02 1.18 -0.74
N LYS A 680 -31.97 0.89 0.15
CA LYS A 680 -31.98 1.39 1.53
C LYS A 680 -30.72 1.03 2.32
N THR A 681 -30.05 -0.07 1.95
CA THR A 681 -28.75 -0.41 2.55
C THR A 681 -27.66 0.56 2.12
N SER A 682 -27.56 0.89 0.83
CA SER A 682 -26.62 1.93 0.37
C SER A 682 -26.91 3.30 0.98
N HIS A 683 -28.19 3.67 1.10
CA HIS A 683 -28.59 4.92 1.75
C HIS A 683 -28.28 4.94 3.25
N ARG A 684 -28.53 3.84 3.99
CA ARG A 684 -28.14 3.68 5.40
C ARG A 684 -26.66 4.01 5.61
N GLU A 685 -25.78 3.51 4.75
CA GLU A 685 -24.34 3.74 4.89
C GLU A 685 -23.91 5.17 4.50
N ALA A 686 -24.59 5.75 3.50
CA ALA A 686 -24.34 7.14 3.08
C ALA A 686 -24.76 8.13 4.18
N GLU A 687 -26.00 8.03 4.65
CA GLU A 687 -26.59 8.89 5.69
C GLU A 687 -25.94 8.62 7.06
N GLY A 688 -25.90 7.35 7.47
CA GLY A 688 -25.43 6.94 8.80
C GLY A 688 -23.99 7.35 9.07
N ASN A 689 -23.12 7.38 8.05
CA ASN A 689 -21.73 7.81 8.19
C ASN A 689 -21.48 9.26 7.70
N ASP A 690 -22.50 10.11 7.49
CA ASP A 690 -22.32 11.56 7.38
C ASP A 690 -22.07 12.19 8.78
N LEU A 691 -20.95 11.79 9.39
CA LEU A 691 -20.66 12.08 10.79
C LEU A 691 -20.53 13.58 11.05
N LYS A 692 -21.16 14.05 12.13
CA LYS A 692 -20.89 15.37 12.69
C LYS A 692 -20.04 15.21 13.94
N VAL A 693 -18.80 15.68 13.87
CA VAL A 693 -17.80 15.55 14.93
C VAL A 693 -17.54 16.92 15.54
N SER A 694 -17.54 16.98 16.87
CA SER A 694 -17.05 18.16 17.60
C SER A 694 -16.11 17.71 18.71
N VAL A 695 -15.16 18.57 19.05
CA VAL A 695 -14.06 18.22 19.96
C VAL A 695 -13.80 19.35 20.96
N THR A 696 -13.38 18.98 22.16
CA THR A 696 -12.79 19.88 23.17
C THR A 696 -11.43 19.32 23.56
N GLY A 697 -10.42 20.18 23.70
CA GLY A 697 -9.03 19.75 23.93
C GLY A 697 -8.26 19.36 22.66
N GLY A 698 -8.78 19.72 21.48
CA GLY A 698 -8.15 19.44 20.20
C GLY A 698 -8.87 20.11 19.04
N LYS A 699 -8.56 19.70 17.81
CA LYS A 699 -9.19 20.16 16.57
C LYS A 699 -9.57 18.99 15.66
N VAL A 700 -10.77 19.04 15.06
CA VAL A 700 -11.18 18.06 14.05
C VAL A 700 -10.39 18.31 12.76
N LEU A 701 -9.71 17.27 12.27
CA LEU A 701 -8.98 17.28 10.99
C LEU A 701 -9.81 16.64 9.86
N ASN A 702 -10.60 15.63 10.18
CA ASN A 702 -11.51 14.97 9.24
C ASN A 702 -12.69 14.33 10.00
N ASN A 703 -13.87 14.31 9.38
CA ASN A 703 -15.06 13.72 9.99
C ASN A 703 -15.19 12.22 9.77
N TYR A 704 -14.79 11.69 8.60
CA TYR A 704 -14.86 10.25 8.32
C TYR A 704 -13.80 9.83 7.29
N PRO A 705 -12.86 8.93 7.62
CA PRO A 705 -12.47 8.49 8.98
C PRO A 705 -12.26 9.65 9.97
N VAL A 706 -12.64 9.49 11.24
CA VAL A 706 -12.50 10.56 12.23
C VAL A 706 -11.01 10.77 12.52
N ALA A 707 -10.51 12.00 12.33
CA ALA A 707 -9.14 12.37 12.67
C ALA A 707 -9.14 13.66 13.48
N ILE A 708 -8.37 13.67 14.57
CA ILE A 708 -8.37 14.73 15.58
C ILE A 708 -6.93 15.07 15.94
N GLN A 709 -6.57 16.34 15.80
CA GLN A 709 -5.36 16.89 16.39
C GLN A 709 -5.59 17.03 17.90
N ALA A 710 -4.77 16.37 18.72
CA ALA A 710 -4.81 16.52 20.17
C ALA A 710 -3.95 17.71 20.60
N ASP A 711 -4.54 18.63 21.37
CA ASP A 711 -3.86 19.82 21.90
C ASP A 711 -3.82 19.82 23.45
N SER A 712 -4.48 18.84 24.08
CA SER A 712 -4.65 18.68 25.51
C SER A 712 -4.40 17.23 25.95
N PRO A 713 -3.90 16.97 27.18
CA PRO A 713 -3.81 15.62 27.74
C PRO A 713 -5.14 14.89 27.86
N GLU A 714 -6.25 15.63 27.93
CA GLU A 714 -7.61 15.10 27.82
C GLU A 714 -8.29 15.71 26.59
N VAL A 715 -8.78 14.84 25.70
CA VAL A 715 -9.52 15.22 24.48
C VAL A 715 -10.90 14.59 24.53
N THR A 716 -11.93 15.41 24.48
CA THR A 716 -13.34 14.97 24.46
C THR A 716 -13.91 15.12 23.06
N VAL A 717 -14.55 14.07 22.55
CA VAL A 717 -15.08 13.98 21.20
C VAL A 717 -16.56 13.62 21.26
N MET A 718 -17.40 14.42 20.62
CA MET A 718 -18.80 14.10 20.37
C MET A 718 -18.95 13.67 18.92
N ILE A 719 -19.60 12.54 18.69
CA ILE A 719 -19.89 12.00 17.35
C ILE A 719 -21.39 11.82 17.22
N LYS A 720 -22.00 12.48 16.24
CA LYS A 720 -23.40 12.25 15.81
C LYS A 720 -23.42 11.42 14.54
N GLY A 721 -24.26 10.41 14.51
CA GLY A 721 -24.25 9.36 13.50
C GLY A 721 -23.21 8.26 13.79
N GLY A 722 -23.03 7.38 12.82
CA GLY A 722 -22.17 6.21 12.85
C GLY A 722 -22.95 4.93 12.62
N VAL A 723 -22.42 4.06 11.75
CA VAL A 723 -22.92 2.70 11.55
C VAL A 723 -21.74 1.73 11.48
N GLY A 724 -21.86 0.61 12.19
CA GLY A 724 -20.77 -0.32 12.39
C GLY A 724 -19.65 0.23 13.28
N ALA A 725 -18.44 -0.23 13.01
CA ALA A 725 -17.22 0.26 13.63
C ALA A 725 -16.71 1.51 12.89
N VAL A 726 -16.49 2.62 13.61
CA VAL A 726 -15.97 3.87 13.05
C VAL A 726 -14.54 4.13 13.54
N PRO A 727 -13.56 4.33 12.64
CA PRO A 727 -12.19 4.63 13.02
C PRO A 727 -12.09 6.05 13.57
N ILE A 728 -11.38 6.18 14.70
CA ILE A 728 -11.02 7.45 15.33
C ILE A 728 -9.53 7.51 15.60
N SER A 729 -8.86 8.49 14.97
CA SER A 729 -7.43 8.75 15.13
C SER A 729 -7.20 10.02 15.94
N PHE A 730 -6.27 9.95 16.89
CA PHE A 730 -5.74 11.09 17.63
C PHE A 730 -4.28 11.32 17.24
N GLU A 731 -4.00 12.48 16.65
CA GLU A 731 -2.71 12.90 16.11
C GLU A 731 -2.04 13.94 17.03
N GLY A 732 -0.71 14.12 16.92
CA GLY A 732 0.04 15.06 17.75
C GLY A 732 0.40 14.57 19.15
N LEU A 733 0.21 13.28 19.43
CA LEU A 733 0.47 12.71 20.74
C LEU A 733 1.97 12.66 21.04
N LYS A 734 2.35 12.85 22.30
CA LYS A 734 3.77 12.93 22.72
C LYS A 734 4.43 11.58 23.00
N SER A 735 3.69 10.47 22.91
CA SER A 735 4.20 9.13 23.17
C SER A 735 3.37 8.09 22.43
N ALA A 736 3.98 6.95 22.11
CA ALA A 736 3.30 5.80 21.50
C ALA A 736 2.28 5.12 22.44
N SER A 737 2.39 5.38 23.73
CA SER A 737 1.66 4.68 24.80
C SER A 737 1.25 5.64 25.92
N GLY A 738 0.53 5.11 26.92
CA GLY A 738 0.06 5.88 28.07
C GLY A 738 -1.31 6.54 27.88
N TYR A 739 -2.01 6.25 26.79
CA TYR A 739 -3.35 6.77 26.52
C TYR A 739 -4.42 5.69 26.68
N ASN A 740 -5.58 6.09 27.16
CA ASN A 740 -6.78 5.27 27.24
C ASN A 740 -7.96 6.02 26.61
N LEU A 741 -8.81 5.31 25.89
CA LEU A 741 -10.05 5.85 25.34
C LEU A 741 -11.25 5.36 26.17
N TYR A 742 -12.15 6.27 26.52
CA TYR A 742 -13.35 5.98 27.30
C TYR A 742 -14.60 6.45 26.55
N GLN A 743 -15.67 5.68 26.62
CA GLN A 743 -17.01 6.16 26.28
C GLN A 743 -17.66 6.75 27.54
N LEU A 744 -18.35 7.89 27.42
CA LEU A 744 -19.18 8.43 28.49
C LEU A 744 -20.61 7.90 28.35
N VAL A 745 -21.03 7.02 29.26
CA VAL A 745 -22.38 6.44 29.31
C VAL A 745 -23.02 6.77 30.64
N ASN A 746 -24.15 7.49 30.62
CA ASN A 746 -24.87 7.91 31.83
C ASN A 746 -23.96 8.59 32.88
N GLY A 747 -23.06 9.45 32.42
CA GLY A 747 -22.09 10.18 33.26
C GLY A 747 -20.89 9.35 33.75
N LYS A 748 -20.81 8.06 33.42
CA LYS A 748 -19.69 7.18 33.80
C LYS A 748 -18.74 6.97 32.63
N ARG A 749 -17.43 7.02 32.90
CA ARG A 749 -16.38 6.69 31.92
C ARG A 749 -16.23 5.17 31.84
N ILE A 750 -16.61 4.58 30.73
CA ILE A 750 -16.43 3.15 30.42
C ILE A 750 -15.21 3.03 29.51
N LYS A 751 -14.17 2.35 29.97
CA LYS A 751 -12.95 2.16 29.18
C LYS A 751 -13.28 1.31 27.94
N LEU A 752 -12.82 1.73 26.76
CA LEU A 752 -12.88 0.90 25.57
C LEU A 752 -11.91 -0.27 25.74
N ASP A 753 -12.43 -1.48 25.62
CA ASP A 753 -11.66 -2.71 25.58
C ASP A 753 -12.29 -3.63 24.55
N GLN A 754 -11.51 -3.94 23.51
CA GLN A 754 -11.87 -4.88 22.44
C GLN A 754 -10.76 -5.94 22.32
N SER A 755 -10.03 -6.17 23.41
CA SER A 755 -8.88 -7.04 23.43
C SER A 755 -9.26 -8.51 23.37
N VAL A 756 -8.42 -9.30 22.70
CA VAL A 756 -8.47 -10.77 22.76
C VAL A 756 -7.18 -11.28 23.38
N HIS A 757 -6.04 -10.69 22.98
CA HIS A 757 -4.72 -10.98 23.53
C HIS A 757 -4.13 -9.77 24.28
N GLY A 758 -4.97 -8.87 24.77
CA GLY A 758 -4.60 -7.69 25.54
C GLY A 758 -4.38 -6.43 24.70
N ASN A 759 -3.13 -6.02 24.47
CA ASN A 759 -2.81 -4.75 23.79
C ASN A 759 -2.97 -4.87 22.25
N ASP A 760 -4.13 -5.35 21.79
CA ASP A 760 -4.37 -5.80 20.41
C ASP A 760 -5.62 -5.20 19.76
N PHE A 761 -5.99 -3.96 20.06
CA PHE A 761 -7.17 -3.30 19.48
C PHE A 761 -7.00 -1.82 19.13
N TRP A 762 -5.79 -1.29 19.20
CA TRP A 762 -5.44 0.00 18.63
C TRP A 762 -4.14 -0.13 17.85
N GLN A 763 -3.90 0.77 16.92
CA GLN A 763 -2.60 0.90 16.27
C GLN A 763 -1.97 2.23 16.67
N THR A 764 -0.64 2.27 16.61
CA THR A 764 0.14 3.48 16.75
C THR A 764 1.00 3.65 15.50
N ASP A 765 0.97 4.85 14.92
CA ASP A 765 1.86 5.27 13.84
C ASP A 765 2.65 6.50 14.31
N TYR A 766 3.81 6.75 13.71
CA TYR A 766 4.62 7.93 14.02
C TYR A 766 4.70 8.89 12.82
N ASP A 767 4.50 10.16 13.12
CA ASP A 767 4.68 11.28 12.21
C ASP A 767 6.04 11.92 12.46
N ALA A 768 6.96 11.71 11.52
CA ALA A 768 8.32 12.25 11.59
C ALA A 768 8.39 13.76 11.33
N LEU A 769 7.41 14.34 10.64
CA LEU A 769 7.38 15.78 10.41
C LEU A 769 6.99 16.53 11.69
N ALA A 770 6.00 16.01 12.40
CA ALA A 770 5.49 16.61 13.63
C ALA A 770 6.24 16.16 14.91
N ASP A 771 7.15 15.19 14.80
CA ASP A 771 7.79 14.51 15.94
C ASP A 771 6.73 14.08 16.97
N SER A 772 5.76 13.32 16.48
CA SER A 772 4.57 12.99 17.25
C SER A 772 3.97 11.64 16.85
N TYR A 773 3.04 11.16 17.65
CA TYR A 773 2.38 9.88 17.45
C TYR A 773 0.91 10.08 17.08
N LYS A 774 0.43 9.12 16.31
CA LYS A 774 -0.97 8.93 15.97
C LYS A 774 -1.45 7.62 16.59
N ILE A 775 -2.53 7.65 17.37
CA ILE A 775 -3.17 6.44 17.89
C ILE A 775 -4.56 6.32 17.27
N THR A 776 -4.87 5.15 16.71
CA THR A 776 -6.17 4.89 16.06
C THR A 776 -6.91 3.74 16.73
N TYR A 777 -8.18 3.98 17.06
CA TYR A 777 -9.16 3.01 17.57
C TYR A 777 -10.31 2.84 16.58
N ASN A 778 -11.15 1.81 16.75
CA ASN A 778 -12.43 1.68 16.03
C ASN A 778 -13.56 1.57 17.05
N VAL A 779 -14.38 2.61 17.14
CA VAL A 779 -15.46 2.72 18.11
C VAL A 779 -16.76 2.13 17.56
N PRO A 780 -17.50 1.32 18.34
CA PRO A 780 -18.79 0.78 17.91
C PRO A 780 -19.87 1.85 18.03
N LEU A 781 -20.52 2.20 16.92
CA LEU A 781 -21.52 3.27 16.87
C LEU A 781 -22.92 2.82 16.46
N ASP A 782 -23.13 1.53 16.16
CA ASP A 782 -24.47 1.01 15.84
C ASP A 782 -25.50 1.35 16.92
N ASP A 783 -26.71 1.69 16.46
CA ASP A 783 -27.87 2.07 17.27
C ASP A 783 -27.68 3.30 18.17
N LEU A 784 -26.56 4.02 18.05
CA LEU A 784 -26.32 5.29 18.75
C LEU A 784 -26.59 6.49 17.83
N LYS A 785 -27.51 7.37 18.25
CA LYS A 785 -27.70 8.66 17.56
C LYS A 785 -26.53 9.62 17.80
N GLU A 786 -25.97 9.56 19.00
CA GLU A 786 -24.85 10.38 19.45
C GLU A 786 -24.02 9.58 20.46
N SER A 787 -22.71 9.77 20.44
CA SER A 787 -21.78 9.19 21.40
C SER A 787 -20.74 10.21 21.85
N LYS A 788 -20.23 10.04 23.08
CA LYS A 788 -19.18 10.87 23.66
C LYS A 788 -17.99 10.01 24.05
N TRP A 789 -16.81 10.37 23.53
CA TRP A 789 -15.56 9.67 23.75
C TRP A 789 -14.54 10.60 24.39
N ILE A 790 -13.70 10.08 25.29
CA ILE A 790 -12.70 10.84 26.02
C ILE A 790 -11.38 10.08 25.95
N LEU A 791 -10.38 10.67 25.28
CA LEU A 791 -9.00 10.22 25.35
C LEU A 791 -8.34 10.87 26.56
N THR A 792 -7.68 10.09 27.40
CA THR A 792 -6.90 10.60 28.53
C THR A 792 -5.50 10.01 28.55
N ARG A 793 -4.51 10.82 28.91
CA ARG A 793 -3.17 10.34 29.29
C ARG A 793 -3.16 9.91 30.75
N ASN A 794 -2.64 8.71 31.03
CA ASN A 794 -2.44 8.18 32.39
C ASN A 794 -1.29 8.86 33.12
#